data_AF-A0A1B7WE08-F1
#
_entry.id   AF-A0A1B7WE08-F1
#
_cell.length_a   1.000
_cell.length_b   1.000
_cell.length_c   1.000
_cell.angle_alpha   90.00
_cell.angle_beta   90.00
_cell.angle_gamma   90.00
#
_symmetry.space_group_name_H-M   'P 1'
#
loop_
_entity.id
_entity.type
_entity.pdbx_description
1 polymer ?
#
loop_
_entity_poly.entity_id
_entity_poly.type
_entity_poly.pdbx_seq_one_letter_code
_entity_poly.pdbx_strand_id
1 'polypeptide(L)'
;DAGYKQSEGQFFTPLPIAKFIVKSLPLREIIEAKLNQERVDFLPYLIDYACGSGHFLVEAIEEIQNIIDTIKPEFTKDINRYIKQYQESSDWAEKFIFGIEKDYRLARTAKVACFMNGDGQANIFFGDGLEDYNERERQLADSYDVVIANPPYSIHGFKPHALKLKDKYTLFESLTDSSSEIEALFIERTAQLLQTGGKTGIILPSSLLSNTGIYARAREIILQNFLIKAIVELSGQPKTFMATGTKTIILFMEKRESRWKQDYNFVAEDYIINNRERPHDFTDTKALFRSYVDYLGLDFDDYKTFVSRNANDGIKATDWYQDYRHWFENEPSFKNLHKRRDFKILTQEEQEQRIERLFYEIVLPIEKDKFYYYLLSYNQELIQIKSGDKNQARAFLGYEFKEGRQAGMELDRDQKGNHKTLLYDEIEQFNPEKVNYYIYQSFLDNLESPVDAVKDYVSIVDLVDCIDFKRVTFEKQISLSYDLKIILKSQYQQTKLKNIAILLQRGKTPKYGDSNIQVIKSGQARGYYAFDFTEKHYLSPDLKVDYRQLQKGDILINSTGVGTAGRVTLFNLEGEYVVDSHITILRVNEQIVLPNYILYILAKIGFKTLESLAIGHSGQVELSLGTIQDIKIPLPPKEIQEQIVQEIEVLETTEQELRNNIEELQTNIQEILNHSFNTAPKIKLSQAASLERGRFSHRPRNAPHLYQDGTYPFIQTGDVAKVKGRNIIYSQTLNEEGLKVSKIFEPETILITIAANIGSTAILTYSACFPDSIVSIKPNEQMNIDYLEYYLRTQQQYLNDIAPQKAQKNINLEILRPLLVACPEKNEQDRIINEVLDMEKYIQNYEQEIQTIPQQKEAILQKYL
;
A
#
# COMPACT_ATOMS: atom_id res chain seq x y z
N ASP A 1 -27.70 45.83 3.63
CA ASP A 1 -27.81 45.29 2.27
C ASP A 1 -26.80 45.87 1.30
N ALA A 2 -25.65 45.20 1.21
CA ALA A 2 -24.74 45.19 0.07
C ALA A 2 -23.94 43.89 0.24
N GLY A 3 -24.15 42.94 -0.67
CA GLY A 3 -23.60 41.59 -0.57
C GLY A 3 -22.08 41.59 -0.44
N TYR A 4 -21.58 41.05 0.67
CA TYR A 4 -20.18 40.69 0.81
C TYR A 4 -19.88 39.60 -0.22
N LYS A 5 -19.12 39.95 -1.25
CA LYS A 5 -18.43 38.98 -2.11
C LYS A 5 -17.53 38.13 -1.21
N GLN A 6 -17.62 36.81 -1.37
CA GLN A 6 -16.63 35.84 -0.90
C GLN A 6 -15.26 36.28 -1.43
N SER A 7 -14.46 36.91 -0.57
CA SER A 7 -13.11 37.37 -0.89
C SER A 7 -12.12 36.29 -0.49
N GLU A 8 -11.34 35.83 -1.47
CA GLU A 8 -10.01 35.22 -1.41
C GLU A 8 -9.65 34.48 -0.10
N GLY A 9 -9.61 33.13 -0.15
CA GLY A 9 -9.04 32.28 0.91
C GLY A 9 -10.03 31.46 1.74
N GLN A 10 -11.35 31.64 1.56
CA GLN A 10 -12.36 30.83 2.26
C GLN A 10 -12.60 29.50 1.53
N PHE A 11 -11.75 28.50 1.81
CA PHE A 11 -11.84 27.17 1.21
C PHE A 11 -12.66 26.23 2.09
N PHE A 12 -13.93 25.99 1.71
CA PHE A 12 -14.70 24.92 2.34
C PHE A 12 -14.12 23.56 1.94
N THR A 13 -13.77 22.73 2.92
CA THR A 13 -13.39 21.34 2.69
C THR A 13 -14.63 20.56 2.25
N PRO A 14 -14.64 19.90 1.07
CA PRO A 14 -15.76 19.06 0.65
C PRO A 14 -16.00 17.93 1.66
N LEU A 15 -17.27 17.61 1.93
CA LEU A 15 -17.63 16.57 2.91
C LEU A 15 -16.94 15.21 2.63
N PRO A 16 -16.84 14.73 1.37
CA PRO A 16 -16.08 13.51 1.09
C PRO A 16 -14.61 13.56 1.49
N ILE A 17 -13.95 14.72 1.36
CA ILE A 17 -12.55 14.89 1.77
C ILE A 17 -12.45 14.93 3.30
N ALA A 18 -13.41 15.57 3.97
CA ALA A 18 -13.47 15.57 5.43
C ALA A 18 -13.63 14.14 5.99
N LYS A 19 -14.61 13.39 5.46
CA LYS A 19 -14.82 11.96 5.77
C LYS A 19 -13.58 11.13 5.51
N PHE A 20 -12.97 11.28 4.35
CA PHE A 20 -11.76 10.55 3.97
C PHE A 20 -10.62 10.75 4.98
N ILE A 21 -10.33 12.00 5.36
CA ILE A 21 -9.25 12.30 6.29
C ILE A 21 -9.53 11.73 7.67
N VAL A 22 -10.74 11.95 8.21
CA VAL A 22 -11.13 11.45 9.54
C VAL A 22 -11.08 9.92 9.56
N LYS A 23 -11.64 9.25 8.55
CA LYS A 23 -11.63 7.79 8.42
C LYS A 23 -10.25 7.19 8.10
N SER A 24 -9.27 7.99 7.72
CA SER A 24 -7.90 7.50 7.50
C SER A 24 -7.06 7.54 8.78
N LEU A 25 -7.54 8.20 9.84
CA LEU A 25 -6.84 8.30 11.12
C LEU A 25 -7.22 7.11 12.03
N PRO A 26 -6.27 6.56 12.81
CA PRO A 26 -6.47 5.39 13.67
C PRO A 26 -7.19 5.75 14.97
N LEU A 27 -8.38 6.35 14.88
CA LEU A 27 -9.14 6.84 16.04
C LEU A 27 -9.53 5.70 16.98
N ARG A 28 -9.86 4.52 16.43
CA ARG A 28 -10.18 3.31 17.19
C ARG A 28 -8.99 2.87 18.03
N GLU A 29 -7.79 2.78 17.45
CA GLU A 29 -6.60 2.32 18.16
C GLU A 29 -6.14 3.34 19.21
N ILE A 30 -6.32 4.64 18.97
CA ILE A 30 -6.06 5.66 20.00
C ILE A 30 -6.97 5.43 21.21
N ILE A 31 -8.26 5.17 20.98
CA ILE A 31 -9.25 4.91 22.04
C ILE A 31 -8.92 3.60 22.78
N GLU A 32 -8.70 2.51 22.03
CA GLU A 32 -8.39 1.19 22.59
C GLU A 32 -7.08 1.20 23.38
N ALA A 33 -6.04 1.88 22.89
CA ALA A 33 -4.77 2.00 23.61
C ALA A 33 -4.94 2.70 24.96
N LYS A 34 -5.72 3.79 25.02
CA LYS A 34 -5.98 4.50 26.28
C LYS A 34 -6.88 3.70 27.22
N LEU A 35 -7.88 2.97 26.70
CA LEU A 35 -8.71 2.06 27.50
C LEU A 35 -7.88 0.93 28.13
N ASN A 36 -6.98 0.34 27.36
CA ASN A 36 -6.06 -0.72 27.81
C ASN A 36 -5.07 -0.22 28.87
N GLN A 37 -4.81 1.09 28.92
CA GLN A 37 -4.02 1.76 29.97
C GLN A 37 -4.88 2.19 31.18
N GLU A 38 -6.15 1.80 31.23
CA GLU A 38 -7.12 2.20 32.26
C GLU A 38 -7.29 3.72 32.43
N ARG A 39 -7.16 4.48 31.33
CA ARG A 39 -7.37 5.94 31.36
C ARG A 39 -8.85 6.30 31.32
N VAL A 40 -9.27 7.17 32.24
CA VAL A 40 -10.64 7.73 32.27
C VAL A 40 -10.90 8.74 31.14
N ASP A 41 -9.86 9.31 30.56
CA ASP A 41 -9.89 10.22 29.43
C ASP A 41 -9.45 9.51 28.14
N PHE A 42 -10.14 8.40 27.85
CA PHE A 42 -9.81 7.48 26.78
C PHE A 42 -10.17 7.98 25.37
N LEU A 43 -10.93 9.05 25.23
CA LEU A 43 -11.22 9.66 23.93
C LEU A 43 -10.05 10.52 23.44
N PRO A 44 -9.87 10.69 22.12
CA PRO A 44 -8.80 11.50 21.57
C PRO A 44 -9.08 12.99 21.79
N TYR A 45 -8.11 13.72 22.32
CA TYR A 45 -8.07 15.17 22.23
C TYR A 45 -7.80 15.55 20.78
N LEU A 46 -8.80 16.12 20.12
CA LEU A 46 -8.78 16.45 18.70
C LEU A 46 -9.00 17.95 18.50
N ILE A 47 -8.16 18.56 17.66
CA ILE A 47 -8.31 19.96 17.26
C ILE A 47 -8.31 20.16 15.75
N ASP A 48 -9.25 20.97 15.27
CA ASP A 48 -9.21 21.62 13.98
C ASP A 48 -8.97 23.12 14.14
N TYR A 49 -7.74 23.54 13.85
CA TYR A 49 -7.26 24.90 14.08
C TYR A 49 -7.43 25.81 12.84
N ALA A 50 -8.17 25.34 11.83
CA ALA A 50 -8.65 26.11 10.69
C ALA A 50 -10.04 25.58 10.25
N CYS A 51 -10.99 25.59 11.18
CA CYS A 51 -12.16 24.70 11.07
C CYS A 51 -13.26 25.13 10.11
N GLY A 52 -13.29 26.39 9.67
CA GLY A 52 -14.29 26.87 8.71
C GLY A 52 -15.72 26.61 9.17
N SER A 53 -16.51 25.89 8.37
CA SER A 53 -17.87 25.47 8.73
C SER A 53 -17.95 24.24 9.63
N GLY A 54 -16.82 23.69 10.07
CA GLY A 54 -16.76 22.60 11.04
C GLY A 54 -16.92 21.19 10.45
N HIS A 55 -16.71 20.98 9.15
CA HIS A 55 -16.89 19.65 8.54
C HIS A 55 -15.98 18.59 9.17
N PHE A 56 -14.69 18.86 9.41
CA PHE A 56 -13.82 17.89 10.07
C PHE A 56 -14.28 17.56 11.49
N LEU A 57 -14.73 18.57 12.23
CA LEU A 57 -15.22 18.39 13.60
C LEU A 57 -16.46 17.51 13.65
N VAL A 58 -17.45 17.80 12.79
CA VAL A 58 -18.69 16.99 12.70
C VAL A 58 -18.37 15.54 12.35
N GLU A 59 -17.53 15.32 11.34
CA GLU A 59 -17.15 13.97 10.91
C GLU A 59 -16.33 13.24 11.98
N ALA A 60 -15.45 13.93 12.70
CA ALA A 60 -14.72 13.36 13.82
C ALA A 60 -15.63 12.96 14.98
N ILE A 61 -16.62 13.80 15.32
CA ILE A 61 -17.61 13.49 16.35
C ILE A 61 -18.41 12.24 15.96
N GLU A 62 -18.90 12.18 14.72
CA GLU A 62 -19.66 11.03 14.20
C GLU A 62 -18.82 9.74 14.25
N GLU A 63 -17.58 9.76 13.77
CA GLU A 63 -16.71 8.58 13.76
C GLU A 63 -16.33 8.13 15.18
N ILE A 64 -16.04 9.05 16.10
CA ILE A 64 -15.75 8.72 17.50
C ILE A 64 -17.00 8.15 18.19
N GLN A 65 -18.18 8.71 17.94
CA GLN A 65 -19.42 8.18 18.49
C GLN A 65 -19.69 6.75 18.00
N ASN A 66 -19.50 6.50 16.69
CA ASN A 66 -19.61 5.16 16.12
C ASN A 66 -18.64 4.17 16.80
N ILE A 67 -17.44 4.60 17.18
CA ILE A 67 -16.51 3.75 17.93
C ILE A 67 -17.04 3.51 19.35
N ILE A 68 -17.44 4.57 20.08
CA ILE A 68 -17.98 4.50 21.45
C ILE A 68 -19.14 3.51 21.55
N ASP A 69 -20.06 3.54 20.60
CA ASP A 69 -21.24 2.68 20.57
C ASP A 69 -20.90 1.19 20.43
N THR A 70 -19.69 0.86 19.95
CA THR A 70 -19.20 -0.53 19.85
C THR A 70 -18.46 -1.02 21.09
N ILE A 71 -18.12 -0.15 22.03
CA ILE A 71 -17.29 -0.49 23.20
C ILE A 71 -18.12 -1.25 24.25
N LYS A 72 -17.62 -2.42 24.67
CA LYS A 72 -18.22 -3.20 25.74
C LYS A 72 -17.75 -2.71 27.12
N PRO A 73 -18.63 -2.62 28.13
CA PRO A 73 -18.27 -2.14 29.46
C PRO A 73 -17.57 -3.24 30.29
N GLU A 74 -16.35 -3.59 29.91
CA GLU A 74 -15.53 -4.65 30.54
C GLU A 74 -14.33 -4.12 31.34
N PHE A 75 -14.23 -2.81 31.51
CA PHE A 75 -13.11 -2.12 32.16
C PHE A 75 -13.39 -1.82 33.65
N THR A 76 -12.58 -0.95 34.26
CA THR A 76 -12.78 -0.51 35.65
C THR A 76 -14.15 0.19 35.81
N LYS A 77 -14.65 0.24 37.06
CA LYS A 77 -15.96 0.82 37.38
C LYS A 77 -16.12 2.27 36.88
N ASP A 78 -15.07 3.08 37.02
CA ASP A 78 -15.11 4.48 36.59
C ASP A 78 -15.11 4.61 35.06
N ILE A 79 -14.33 3.79 34.35
CA ILE A 79 -14.31 3.77 32.87
C ILE A 79 -15.65 3.31 32.33
N ASN A 80 -16.21 2.22 32.86
CA ASN A 80 -17.52 1.73 32.43
C ASN A 80 -18.65 2.74 32.68
N ARG A 81 -18.54 3.56 33.74
CA ARG A 81 -19.46 4.68 33.96
C ARG A 81 -19.35 5.71 32.83
N TYR A 82 -18.14 6.07 32.42
CA TYR A 82 -17.92 7.00 31.30
C TYR A 82 -18.34 6.41 29.95
N ILE A 83 -18.03 5.15 29.66
CA ILE A 83 -18.50 4.46 28.44
C ILE A 83 -20.02 4.55 28.34
N LYS A 84 -20.74 4.18 29.40
CA LYS A 84 -22.20 4.25 29.42
C LYS A 84 -22.71 5.68 29.23
N GLN A 85 -22.10 6.66 29.91
CA GLN A 85 -22.46 8.06 29.77
C GLN A 85 -22.26 8.55 28.32
N TYR A 86 -21.17 8.16 27.67
CA TYR A 86 -20.81 8.60 26.32
C TYR A 86 -21.60 7.87 25.22
N GLN A 87 -22.13 6.68 25.50
CA GLN A 87 -23.09 5.98 24.64
C GLN A 87 -24.49 6.60 24.70
N GLU A 88 -24.84 7.28 25.80
CA GLU A 88 -26.14 7.93 25.97
C GLU A 88 -26.16 9.38 25.45
N SER A 89 -25.01 10.05 25.39
CA SER A 89 -24.87 11.45 24.98
C SER A 89 -23.49 11.78 24.42
N SER A 90 -23.44 12.66 23.42
CA SER A 90 -22.23 13.23 22.84
C SER A 90 -21.63 14.41 23.63
N ASP A 91 -22.11 14.69 24.84
CA ASP A 91 -21.57 15.76 25.71
C ASP A 91 -20.06 15.63 25.99
N TRP A 92 -19.48 14.45 25.76
CA TRP A 92 -18.03 14.22 25.86
C TRP A 92 -17.22 15.16 24.95
N ALA A 93 -17.78 15.65 23.85
CA ALA A 93 -17.09 16.53 22.94
C ALA A 93 -16.71 17.89 23.54
N GLU A 94 -17.43 18.36 24.58
CA GLU A 94 -17.03 19.54 25.37
C GLU A 94 -15.64 19.38 26.01
N LYS A 95 -15.20 18.14 26.22
CA LYS A 95 -13.89 17.85 26.79
C LYS A 95 -12.83 17.59 25.73
N PHE A 96 -13.20 16.96 24.61
CA PHE A 96 -12.24 16.34 23.69
C PHE A 96 -12.15 17.00 22.32
N ILE A 97 -13.16 17.77 21.89
CA ILE A 97 -13.23 18.34 20.53
C ILE A 97 -13.05 19.86 20.58
N PHE A 98 -12.11 20.36 19.77
CA PHE A 98 -11.70 21.76 19.74
C PHE A 98 -11.63 22.29 18.30
N GLY A 99 -12.10 23.52 18.09
CA GLY A 99 -12.10 24.19 16.80
C GLY A 99 -11.62 25.64 16.91
N ILE A 100 -10.82 26.13 15.97
CA ILE A 100 -10.45 27.55 15.87
C ILE A 100 -10.79 28.05 14.46
N GLU A 101 -11.52 29.17 14.40
CA GLU A 101 -11.84 29.85 13.15
C GLU A 101 -11.78 31.37 13.29
N LYS A 102 -11.13 32.01 12.32
CA LYS A 102 -10.85 33.45 12.31
C LYS A 102 -12.02 34.29 11.81
N ASP A 103 -12.94 33.71 11.04
CA ASP A 103 -14.19 34.35 10.63
C ASP A 103 -15.31 34.04 11.64
N TYR A 104 -15.86 35.10 12.25
CA TYR A 104 -16.90 34.97 13.27
C TYR A 104 -18.16 34.27 12.78
N ARG A 105 -18.54 34.45 11.51
CA ARG A 105 -19.73 33.80 10.93
C ARG A 105 -19.47 32.31 10.74
N LEU A 106 -18.30 31.94 10.21
CA LEU A 106 -17.91 30.53 10.04
C LEU A 106 -17.78 29.82 11.38
N ALA A 107 -17.14 30.42 12.38
CA ALA A 107 -17.07 29.88 13.74
C ALA A 107 -18.47 29.61 14.32
N ARG A 108 -19.42 30.53 14.09
CA ARG A 108 -20.83 30.31 14.47
C ARG A 108 -21.50 29.21 13.67
N THR A 109 -21.25 29.13 12.37
CA THR A 109 -21.76 28.06 11.51
C THR A 109 -21.25 26.70 11.96
N ALA A 110 -19.96 26.56 12.25
CA ALA A 110 -19.37 25.34 12.81
C ALA A 110 -20.04 24.96 14.14
N LYS A 111 -20.27 25.93 15.02
CA LYS A 111 -20.92 25.69 16.31
C LYS A 111 -22.36 25.20 16.15
N VAL A 112 -23.11 25.79 15.21
CA VAL A 112 -24.46 25.32 14.88
C VAL A 112 -24.43 23.94 14.21
N ALA A 113 -23.47 23.69 13.31
CA ALA A 113 -23.32 22.40 12.62
C ALA A 113 -23.04 21.27 13.61
N CYS A 114 -22.11 21.46 14.55
CA CYS A 114 -21.86 20.48 15.62
C CYS A 114 -23.13 20.28 16.45
N PHE A 115 -23.76 21.38 16.93
CA PHE A 115 -25.01 21.30 17.70
C PHE A 115 -26.13 20.52 16.98
N MET A 116 -26.32 20.73 15.68
CA MET A 116 -27.35 20.04 14.89
C MET A 116 -27.07 18.55 14.69
N ASN A 117 -25.81 18.11 14.75
CA ASN A 117 -25.40 16.72 14.63
C ASN A 117 -25.30 16.01 16.00
N GLY A 118 -26.01 16.52 17.01
CA GLY A 118 -26.15 15.88 18.33
C GLY A 118 -25.12 16.33 19.37
N ASP A 119 -24.01 16.90 18.93
CA ASP A 119 -22.82 17.23 19.75
C ASP A 119 -23.06 18.24 20.88
N GLY A 120 -23.83 19.29 20.58
CA GLY A 120 -24.20 20.36 21.52
C GLY A 120 -23.07 21.30 21.99
N GLN A 121 -21.86 20.81 22.22
CA GLN A 121 -20.89 21.41 23.14
C GLN A 121 -19.42 21.43 22.70
N ALA A 122 -19.03 21.04 21.48
CA ALA A 122 -17.64 21.18 21.03
C ALA A 122 -17.10 22.61 21.22
N ASN A 123 -15.82 22.70 21.59
CA ASN A 123 -15.17 23.97 21.92
C ASN A 123 -14.73 24.71 20.66
N ILE A 124 -15.66 25.43 20.03
CA ILE A 124 -15.37 26.24 18.85
C ILE A 124 -15.09 27.68 19.25
N PHE A 125 -13.87 28.12 18.93
CA PHE A 125 -13.30 29.40 19.30
C PHE A 125 -13.19 30.33 18.09
N PHE A 126 -13.54 31.60 18.30
CA PHE A 126 -13.32 32.65 17.31
C PHE A 126 -11.94 33.26 17.52
N GLY A 127 -10.95 32.91 16.69
CA GLY A 127 -9.56 33.31 16.87
C GLY A 127 -8.68 32.98 15.68
N ASP A 128 -7.41 33.41 15.73
CA ASP A 128 -6.42 33.04 14.72
C ASP A 128 -5.79 31.69 15.10
N GLY A 129 -5.83 30.70 14.21
CA GLY A 129 -5.30 29.35 14.46
C GLY A 129 -3.79 29.29 14.69
N LEU A 130 -3.05 30.37 14.39
CA LEU A 130 -1.62 30.49 14.68
C LEU A 130 -1.32 31.09 16.07
N GLU A 131 -2.34 31.51 16.82
CA GLU A 131 -2.19 32.12 18.14
C GLU A 131 -2.70 31.24 19.27
N ASP A 132 -2.24 31.51 20.49
CA ASP A 132 -2.85 30.90 21.66
C ASP A 132 -4.10 31.70 22.03
N TYR A 133 -5.26 31.05 21.97
CA TYR A 133 -6.55 31.71 22.12
C TYR A 133 -6.99 31.88 23.58
N ASN A 134 -6.63 30.94 24.46
CA ASN A 134 -6.97 31.02 25.89
C ASN A 134 -5.95 30.26 26.77
N GLU A 135 -6.09 30.37 28.10
CA GLU A 135 -5.24 29.62 29.05
C GLU A 135 -5.40 28.11 28.93
N ARG A 136 -6.61 27.62 28.60
CA ARG A 136 -6.90 26.19 28.45
C ARG A 136 -6.15 25.57 27.26
N GLU A 137 -6.08 26.24 26.13
CA GLU A 137 -5.30 25.81 24.96
C GLU A 137 -3.81 25.80 25.29
N ARG A 138 -3.30 26.81 26.01
CA ARG A 138 -1.90 26.81 26.47
C ARG A 138 -1.57 25.62 27.37
N GLN A 139 -2.52 25.20 28.20
CA GLN A 139 -2.37 24.00 29.02
C GLN A 139 -2.44 22.71 28.20
N LEU A 140 -3.05 22.75 27.01
CA LEU A 140 -3.19 21.63 26.08
C LEU A 140 -2.15 21.64 24.94
N ALA A 141 -1.22 22.60 24.92
CA ALA A 141 -0.11 22.56 23.98
C ALA A 141 0.69 21.27 24.19
N ASP A 142 1.11 20.63 23.09
CA ASP A 142 1.78 19.32 23.10
C ASP A 142 0.97 18.20 23.77
N SER A 143 -0.38 18.28 23.76
CA SER A 143 -1.27 17.27 24.38
C SER A 143 -2.31 16.66 23.44
N TYR A 144 -2.44 17.16 22.22
CA TYR A 144 -3.45 16.67 21.28
C TYR A 144 -3.04 15.31 20.70
N ASP A 145 -3.95 14.35 20.73
CA ASP A 145 -3.81 13.05 20.06
C ASP A 145 -3.95 13.21 18.54
N VAL A 146 -4.83 14.12 18.11
CA VAL A 146 -5.15 14.35 16.70
C VAL A 146 -5.21 15.84 16.39
N VAL A 147 -4.53 16.24 15.31
CA VAL A 147 -4.61 17.60 14.75
C VAL A 147 -5.00 17.48 13.28
N ILE A 148 -6.06 18.17 12.86
CA ILE A 148 -6.53 18.19 11.46
C ILE A 148 -6.63 19.66 11.03
N ALA A 149 -6.37 19.97 9.76
CA ALA A 149 -6.66 21.30 9.23
C ALA A 149 -6.72 21.33 7.70
N ASN A 150 -7.42 22.33 7.21
CA ASN A 150 -7.28 22.86 5.86
C ASN A 150 -6.88 24.35 5.96
N PRO A 151 -5.59 24.65 6.19
CA PRO A 151 -5.12 26.02 6.34
C PRO A 151 -5.42 26.87 5.10
N PRO A 152 -5.55 28.20 5.24
CA PRO A 152 -5.63 29.07 4.08
C PRO A 152 -4.27 29.12 3.34
N TYR A 153 -4.32 29.23 2.01
CA TYR A 153 -3.13 29.29 1.15
C TYR A 153 -3.01 30.64 0.44
N SER A 154 -1.77 31.04 0.12
CA SER A 154 -1.47 32.18 -0.76
C SER A 154 -2.04 33.53 -0.27
N ILE A 155 -1.98 33.81 1.02
CA ILE A 155 -2.39 35.11 1.58
C ILE A 155 -1.27 36.13 1.40
N HIS A 156 -1.34 36.95 0.36
CA HIS A 156 -0.31 37.95 0.07
C HIS A 156 -0.13 38.98 1.21
N GLY A 157 1.13 39.21 1.60
CA GLY A 157 1.49 40.33 2.48
C GLY A 157 0.99 40.17 3.93
N PHE A 158 0.85 38.93 4.41
CA PHE A 158 0.31 38.68 5.76
C PHE A 158 1.28 39.02 6.90
N LYS A 159 2.60 39.07 6.63
CA LYS A 159 3.66 39.24 7.64
C LYS A 159 3.46 40.43 8.60
N PRO A 160 3.10 41.67 8.14
CA PRO A 160 2.86 42.80 9.04
C PRO A 160 1.74 42.54 10.05
N HIS A 161 0.75 41.72 9.69
CA HIS A 161 -0.36 41.33 10.56
C HIS A 161 -0.01 40.19 11.51
N ALA A 162 1.12 39.52 11.29
CA ALA A 162 1.60 38.37 12.04
C ALA A 162 2.80 38.67 12.97
N LEU A 163 3.19 39.94 13.15
CA LEU A 163 4.39 40.33 13.94
C LEU A 163 4.42 39.76 15.37
N LYS A 164 3.25 39.55 15.98
CA LYS A 164 3.11 38.91 17.31
C LYS A 164 3.49 37.42 17.35
N LEU A 165 3.67 36.79 16.19
CA LEU A 165 4.08 35.38 16.06
C LEU A 165 5.60 35.22 16.04
N LYS A 166 6.37 36.32 15.93
CA LYS A 166 7.82 36.30 15.72
C LYS A 166 8.57 35.42 16.72
N ASP A 167 8.25 35.53 18.00
CA ASP A 167 8.96 34.80 19.06
C ASP A 167 8.37 33.40 19.33
N LYS A 168 7.31 33.02 18.59
CA LYS A 168 6.62 31.74 18.74
C LYS A 168 6.91 30.74 17.61
N TYR A 169 7.41 31.22 16.48
CA TYR A 169 7.61 30.42 15.27
C TYR A 169 9.01 30.61 14.72
N THR A 170 9.76 29.53 14.64
CA THR A 170 11.10 29.49 14.04
C THR A 170 11.05 29.83 12.54
N LEU A 171 9.96 29.47 11.84
CA LEU A 171 9.76 29.82 10.44
C LEU A 171 9.53 31.30 10.20
N PHE A 172 9.19 32.09 11.24
CA PHE A 172 8.87 33.51 11.07
C PHE A 172 10.05 34.30 10.49
N GLU A 173 11.28 33.91 10.83
CA GLU A 173 12.50 34.53 10.31
C GLU A 173 12.70 34.30 8.80
N SER A 174 12.04 33.30 8.22
CA SER A 174 12.10 32.98 6.79
C SER A 174 11.10 33.78 5.94
N LEU A 175 10.22 34.58 6.56
CA LEU A 175 9.21 35.38 5.86
C LEU A 175 9.79 36.70 5.33
N THR A 176 9.39 37.07 4.12
CA THR A 176 9.57 38.41 3.56
C THR A 176 8.26 39.20 3.60
N ASP A 177 8.32 40.51 3.38
CA ASP A 177 7.11 41.35 3.36
C ASP A 177 6.16 41.00 2.19
N SER A 178 6.68 40.30 1.18
CA SER A 178 5.93 39.79 0.03
C SER A 178 5.50 38.33 0.17
N SER A 179 5.81 37.65 1.27
CA SER A 179 5.45 36.24 1.49
C SER A 179 3.93 36.03 1.40
N SER A 180 3.55 34.86 0.89
CA SER A 180 2.16 34.44 0.73
C SER A 180 1.88 33.04 1.31
N GLU A 181 2.93 32.35 1.75
CA GLU A 181 2.96 30.94 2.18
C GLU A 181 2.62 30.79 3.67
N ILE A 182 1.52 31.40 4.13
CA ILE A 182 1.12 31.39 5.55
C ILE A 182 0.93 29.97 6.10
N GLU A 183 0.51 29.02 5.25
CA GLU A 183 0.34 27.62 5.59
C GLU A 183 1.62 26.94 6.07
N ALA A 184 2.80 27.50 5.76
CA ALA A 184 4.05 27.00 6.32
C ALA A 184 4.10 27.14 7.85
N LEU A 185 3.54 28.23 8.40
CA LEU A 185 3.44 28.41 9.85
C LEU A 185 2.45 27.42 10.49
N PHE A 186 1.42 26.99 9.75
CA PHE A 186 0.47 25.99 10.23
C PHE A 186 1.12 24.63 10.43
N ILE A 187 2.14 24.27 9.65
CA ILE A 187 2.93 23.03 9.81
C ILE A 187 3.72 23.07 11.12
N GLU A 188 4.38 24.19 11.43
CA GLU A 188 5.06 24.38 12.71
C GLU A 188 4.07 24.33 13.88
N ARG A 189 2.88 24.94 13.72
CA ARG A 189 1.81 24.86 14.73
C ARG A 189 1.32 23.43 14.94
N THR A 190 1.19 22.61 13.89
CA THR A 190 0.87 21.17 14.01
C THR A 190 1.86 20.48 14.94
N ALA A 191 3.17 20.73 14.75
CA ALA A 191 4.22 20.14 15.58
C ALA A 191 4.17 20.61 17.03
N GLN A 192 3.74 21.86 17.28
CA GLN A 192 3.58 22.41 18.63
C GLN A 192 2.34 21.86 19.37
N LEU A 193 1.26 21.54 18.65
CA LEU A 193 -0.01 21.10 19.25
C LEU A 193 -0.05 19.59 19.54
N LEU A 194 0.43 18.77 18.61
CA LEU A 194 0.41 17.31 18.77
C LEU A 194 1.30 16.86 19.91
N GLN A 195 0.88 15.88 20.71
CA GLN A 195 1.78 15.14 21.59
C GLN A 195 2.63 14.13 20.80
N THR A 196 3.69 13.60 21.40
CA THR A 196 4.47 12.49 20.80
C THR A 196 3.58 11.28 20.51
N GLY A 197 3.68 10.71 19.30
CA GLY A 197 2.82 9.63 18.81
C GLY A 197 1.46 10.10 18.26
N GLY A 198 1.12 11.38 18.42
CA GLY A 198 -0.11 11.98 17.90
C GLY A 198 -0.15 12.00 16.37
N LYS A 199 -1.35 11.95 15.80
CA LYS A 199 -1.58 11.77 14.35
C LYS A 199 -2.17 13.02 13.72
N THR A 200 -1.88 13.26 12.44
CA THR A 200 -2.47 14.38 11.70
C THR A 200 -2.76 14.00 10.26
N GLY A 201 -3.84 14.59 9.74
CA GLY A 201 -4.12 14.70 8.32
C GLY A 201 -4.32 16.19 8.00
N ILE A 202 -3.41 16.77 7.22
CA ILE A 202 -3.43 18.20 6.90
C ILE A 202 -3.42 18.42 5.39
N ILE A 203 -4.26 19.32 4.90
CA ILE A 203 -4.31 19.70 3.49
C ILE A 203 -3.29 20.82 3.25
N LEU A 204 -2.47 20.71 2.22
CA LEU A 204 -1.40 21.66 1.90
C LEU A 204 -1.26 21.80 0.37
N PRO A 205 -0.67 22.89 -0.15
CA PRO A 205 -0.43 23.02 -1.58
C PRO A 205 0.72 22.09 -2.01
N SER A 206 0.61 21.46 -3.18
CA SER A 206 1.64 20.54 -3.69
C SER A 206 3.02 21.20 -3.87
N SER A 207 3.07 22.52 -4.05
CA SER A 207 4.31 23.31 -4.10
C SER A 207 5.16 23.18 -2.85
N LEU A 208 4.57 22.85 -1.70
CA LEU A 208 5.29 22.57 -0.45
C LEU A 208 6.34 21.46 -0.62
N LEU A 209 6.14 20.50 -1.53
CA LEU A 209 7.04 19.37 -1.70
C LEU A 209 8.32 19.73 -2.48
N SER A 210 8.27 20.77 -3.32
CA SER A 210 9.35 21.09 -4.28
C SER A 210 9.95 22.48 -4.13
N ASN A 211 9.16 23.49 -3.75
CA ASN A 211 9.61 24.88 -3.80
C ASN A 211 10.65 25.20 -2.71
N THR A 212 11.53 26.16 -2.97
CA THR A 212 12.62 26.58 -2.07
C THR A 212 12.13 27.63 -1.05
N GLY A 213 13.04 28.16 -0.23
CA GLY A 213 12.73 29.24 0.72
C GLY A 213 11.99 28.73 1.94
N ILE A 214 10.89 29.39 2.34
CA ILE A 214 10.14 28.99 3.54
C ILE A 214 9.58 27.56 3.43
N TYR A 215 9.24 27.08 2.24
CA TYR A 215 8.81 25.69 2.05
C TYR A 215 9.94 24.68 2.29
N ALA A 216 11.19 25.02 1.97
CA ALA A 216 12.31 24.16 2.35
C ALA A 216 12.43 24.06 3.87
N ARG A 217 12.28 25.19 4.58
CA ARG A 217 12.26 25.22 6.06
C ARG A 217 11.04 24.49 6.65
N ALA A 218 9.89 24.55 6.00
CA ALA A 218 8.73 23.77 6.40
C ALA A 218 8.97 22.25 6.25
N ARG A 219 9.62 21.81 5.17
CA ARG A 219 10.04 20.41 5.00
C ARG A 219 11.05 19.98 6.06
N GLU A 220 11.93 20.88 6.51
CA GLU A 220 12.82 20.62 7.64
C GLU A 220 12.02 20.31 8.91
N ILE A 221 10.98 21.10 9.21
CA ILE A 221 10.08 20.83 10.35
C ILE A 221 9.36 19.49 10.18
N ILE A 222 8.86 19.18 8.98
CA ILE A 222 8.18 17.92 8.70
C ILE A 222 9.10 16.74 9.02
N LEU A 223 10.26 16.67 8.37
CA LEU A 223 11.17 15.52 8.49
C LEU A 223 11.76 15.38 9.91
N GLN A 224 11.95 16.50 10.62
CA GLN A 224 12.48 16.49 11.99
C GLN A 224 11.48 16.03 13.04
N ASN A 225 10.19 16.31 12.86
CA ASN A 225 9.17 16.12 13.89
C ASN A 225 8.18 15.00 13.58
N PHE A 226 8.14 14.49 12.35
CA PHE A 226 7.08 13.57 11.93
C PHE A 226 7.58 12.37 11.16
N LEU A 227 7.01 11.19 11.42
CA LEU A 227 6.99 10.08 10.47
C LEU A 227 5.92 10.40 9.41
N ILE A 228 6.29 10.37 8.13
CA ILE A 228 5.37 10.60 7.03
C ILE A 228 4.75 9.27 6.64
N LYS A 229 3.44 9.13 6.87
CA LYS A 229 2.71 7.87 6.68
C LYS A 229 2.09 7.78 5.28
N ALA A 230 1.50 8.89 4.81
CA ALA A 230 0.99 8.96 3.44
C ALA A 230 1.05 10.38 2.87
N ILE A 231 1.20 10.48 1.54
CA ILE A 231 1.00 11.69 0.76
C ILE A 231 -0.04 11.40 -0.33
N VAL A 232 -1.18 12.09 -0.28
CA VAL A 232 -2.24 12.00 -1.29
C VAL A 232 -2.18 13.21 -2.20
N GLU A 233 -1.82 13.03 -3.45
CA GLU A 233 -1.81 14.07 -4.47
C GLU A 233 -3.14 14.16 -5.21
N LEU A 234 -3.79 15.32 -5.12
CA LEU A 234 -5.07 15.61 -5.77
C LEU A 234 -4.79 16.40 -7.04
N SER A 235 -5.21 15.87 -8.20
CA SER A 235 -4.89 16.38 -9.54
C SER A 235 -5.34 17.83 -9.81
N GLY A 236 -6.27 18.34 -9.00
CA GLY A 236 -6.90 19.65 -9.19
C GLY A 236 -7.93 19.68 -10.34
N GLN A 237 -8.11 18.59 -11.08
CA GLN A 237 -9.08 18.45 -12.19
C GLN A 237 -9.74 17.05 -12.17
N PRO A 238 -11.09 16.93 -12.05
CA PRO A 238 -12.04 18.02 -11.81
C PRO A 238 -11.71 18.78 -10.51
N LYS A 239 -12.23 20.00 -10.37
CA LYS A 239 -11.95 20.87 -9.20
C LYS A 239 -12.18 20.07 -7.91
N THR A 240 -11.12 19.84 -7.14
CA THR A 240 -11.23 19.20 -5.83
C THR A 240 -11.87 20.15 -4.82
N PHE A 241 -11.51 21.43 -4.88
CA PHE A 241 -12.05 22.49 -4.03
C PHE A 241 -12.75 23.54 -4.91
N MET A 242 -13.90 24.06 -4.45
CA MET A 242 -14.75 24.94 -5.25
C MET A 242 -14.06 26.25 -5.67
N ALA A 243 -13.25 26.83 -4.77
CA ALA A 243 -12.72 28.18 -4.90
C ALA A 243 -11.30 28.28 -5.49
N THR A 244 -10.63 27.16 -5.78
CA THR A 244 -9.26 27.18 -6.35
C THR A 244 -8.97 25.98 -7.26
N GLY A 245 -8.12 26.21 -8.27
CA GLY A 245 -7.52 25.17 -9.10
C GLY A 245 -6.13 24.74 -8.63
N THR A 246 -5.65 25.23 -7.47
CA THR A 246 -4.35 24.85 -6.90
C THR A 246 -4.31 23.35 -6.68
N LYS A 247 -3.26 22.70 -7.21
CA LYS A 247 -2.99 21.29 -6.95
C LYS A 247 -2.59 21.12 -5.48
N THR A 248 -3.34 20.32 -4.75
CA THR A 248 -3.14 20.12 -3.31
C THR A 248 -2.68 18.71 -3.00
N ILE A 249 -2.09 18.57 -1.81
CA ILE A 249 -1.78 17.30 -1.19
C ILE A 249 -2.53 17.18 0.13
N ILE A 250 -2.77 15.94 0.55
CA ILE A 250 -3.13 15.62 1.94
C ILE A 250 -1.95 14.86 2.53
N LEU A 251 -1.40 15.40 3.61
CA LEU A 251 -0.23 14.86 4.29
C LEU A 251 -0.68 14.19 5.58
N PHE A 252 -0.48 12.87 5.66
CA PHE A 252 -0.74 12.08 6.85
C PHE A 252 0.56 11.79 7.58
N MET A 253 0.61 12.16 8.86
CA MET A 253 1.84 12.11 9.65
C MET A 253 1.57 11.67 11.08
N GLU A 254 2.63 11.15 11.69
CA GLU A 254 2.69 10.84 13.12
C GLU A 254 3.85 11.60 13.77
N LYS A 255 3.61 12.28 14.89
CA LYS A 255 4.67 13.00 15.61
C LYS A 255 5.65 12.00 16.22
N ARG A 256 6.92 12.05 15.81
CA ARG A 256 7.98 11.18 16.35
C ARG A 256 8.50 11.73 17.68
N GLU A 257 9.20 10.88 18.42
CA GLU A 257 9.89 11.33 19.64
C GLU A 257 10.93 12.41 19.33
N SER A 258 10.93 13.48 20.13
CA SER A 258 11.80 14.65 19.92
C SER A 258 13.30 14.35 20.02
N ARG A 259 13.69 13.27 20.70
CA ARG A 259 15.09 12.85 20.81
C ARG A 259 15.72 12.54 19.44
N TRP A 260 14.98 11.94 18.50
CA TRP A 260 15.52 11.50 17.21
C TRP A 260 16.09 12.65 16.39
N LYS A 261 15.45 13.82 16.47
CA LYS A 261 15.94 15.07 15.88
C LYS A 261 17.34 15.43 16.40
N GLN A 262 17.56 15.33 17.72
CA GLN A 262 18.83 15.70 18.33
C GLN A 262 19.89 14.61 18.13
N ASP A 263 19.52 13.36 18.40
CA ASP A 263 20.41 12.21 18.34
C ASP A 263 20.98 12.01 16.94
N TYR A 264 20.15 12.00 15.89
CA TYR A 264 20.65 11.88 14.52
C TYR A 264 21.46 13.10 14.06
N ASN A 265 21.15 14.29 14.57
CA ASN A 265 21.96 15.47 14.29
C ASN A 265 23.37 15.34 14.89
N PHE A 266 23.50 14.80 16.11
CA PHE A 266 24.79 14.50 16.73
C PHE A 266 25.55 13.39 15.99
N VAL A 267 24.86 12.36 15.52
CA VAL A 267 25.46 11.31 14.68
C VAL A 267 26.01 11.92 13.40
N ALA A 268 25.22 12.71 12.67
CA ALA A 268 25.66 13.31 11.43
C ALA A 268 26.83 14.29 11.62
N GLU A 269 26.81 15.08 12.71
CA GLU A 269 27.91 15.95 13.09
C GLU A 269 29.20 15.15 13.32
N ASP A 270 29.13 14.06 14.08
CA ASP A 270 30.33 13.30 14.41
C ASP A 270 30.90 12.58 13.20
N TYR A 271 30.07 11.93 12.39
CA TYR A 271 30.56 11.23 11.20
C TYR A 271 31.09 12.20 10.14
N ILE A 272 30.38 13.29 9.81
CA ILE A 272 30.74 14.15 8.67
C ILE A 272 31.67 15.32 9.05
N ILE A 273 31.44 15.97 10.20
CA ILE A 273 32.20 17.18 10.58
C ILE A 273 33.42 16.80 11.41
N ASN A 274 33.22 15.98 12.45
CA ASN A 274 34.27 15.61 13.40
C ASN A 274 35.09 14.39 12.97
N ASN A 275 34.66 13.67 11.92
CA ASN A 275 35.29 12.44 11.45
C ASN A 275 35.50 11.41 12.58
N ARG A 276 34.46 11.23 13.39
CA ARG A 276 34.48 10.42 14.61
C ARG A 276 33.43 9.31 14.51
N GLU A 277 33.89 8.06 14.55
CA GLU A 277 32.99 6.91 14.64
C GLU A 277 32.35 6.80 16.03
N ARG A 278 31.15 6.23 16.07
CA ARG A 278 30.35 6.04 17.30
C ARG A 278 30.00 4.57 17.52
N PRO A 279 30.97 3.71 17.90
CA PRO A 279 30.65 2.36 18.31
C PRO A 279 29.84 2.45 19.61
N HIS A 280 28.75 1.71 19.74
CA HIS A 280 27.83 1.67 20.91
C HIS A 280 26.74 2.76 21.00
N ASP A 281 26.34 3.38 19.89
CA ASP A 281 25.10 4.18 19.86
C ASP A 281 23.84 3.31 20.04
N PHE A 282 22.68 3.96 20.17
CA PHE A 282 21.34 3.35 20.24
C PHE A 282 20.93 2.59 18.96
N THR A 283 21.72 2.66 17.90
CA THR A 283 21.55 1.94 16.64
C THR A 283 22.92 1.73 15.98
N ASP A 284 22.99 0.86 14.96
CA ASP A 284 24.23 0.67 14.18
C ASP A 284 24.48 1.85 13.25
N THR A 285 24.95 2.96 13.82
CA THR A 285 25.20 4.21 13.08
C THR A 285 26.31 4.07 12.04
N LYS A 286 27.20 3.09 12.20
CA LYS A 286 28.24 2.79 11.21
C LYS A 286 27.65 2.14 9.98
N ALA A 287 26.74 1.17 10.15
CA ALA A 287 26.00 0.57 9.05
C ALA A 287 25.12 1.63 8.34
N LEU A 288 24.46 2.51 9.08
CA LEU A 288 23.67 3.60 8.49
C LEU A 288 24.53 4.59 7.70
N PHE A 289 25.71 4.94 8.20
CA PHE A 289 26.65 5.79 7.48
C PHE A 289 27.14 5.12 6.20
N ARG A 290 27.46 3.82 6.25
CA ARG A 290 27.82 3.04 5.05
C ARG A 290 26.68 3.01 4.05
N SER A 291 25.45 2.75 4.50
CA SER A 291 24.24 2.76 3.66
C SER A 291 24.02 4.11 2.97
N TYR A 292 24.31 5.22 3.65
CA TYR A 292 24.26 6.56 3.04
C TYR A 292 25.28 6.70 1.92
N VAL A 293 26.53 6.29 2.14
CA VAL A 293 27.59 6.36 1.12
C VAL A 293 27.27 5.45 -0.08
N ASP A 294 26.75 4.25 0.19
CA ASP A 294 26.28 3.32 -0.84
C ASP A 294 25.11 3.92 -1.65
N TYR A 295 24.19 4.62 -0.98
CA TYR A 295 23.11 5.36 -1.65
C TYR A 295 23.66 6.42 -2.60
N LEU A 296 24.68 7.18 -2.19
CA LEU A 296 25.37 8.14 -3.06
C LEU A 296 26.03 7.43 -4.26
N GLY A 297 26.39 6.15 -4.11
CA GLY A 297 27.05 5.34 -5.13
C GLY A 297 28.55 5.56 -5.16
N LEU A 298 29.13 5.83 -3.99
CA LEU A 298 30.55 6.10 -3.79
C LEU A 298 31.21 4.95 -3.03
N ASP A 299 32.53 4.82 -3.16
CA ASP A 299 33.29 3.90 -2.31
C ASP A 299 33.40 4.46 -0.88
N PHE A 300 33.25 3.59 0.11
CA PHE A 300 33.19 3.98 1.52
C PHE A 300 34.52 4.53 2.04
N ASP A 301 35.64 3.90 1.68
CA ASP A 301 36.96 4.31 2.15
C ASP A 301 37.40 5.61 1.46
N ASP A 302 37.09 5.75 0.17
CA ASP A 302 37.27 6.98 -0.58
C ASP A 302 36.47 8.15 0.03
N TYR A 303 35.18 7.93 0.37
CA TYR A 303 34.35 8.95 1.03
C TYR A 303 34.88 9.34 2.42
N LYS A 304 35.42 8.40 3.19
CA LYS A 304 36.09 8.72 4.46
C LYS A 304 37.29 9.63 4.28
N THR A 305 38.03 9.52 3.18
CA THR A 305 39.15 10.46 2.91
C THR A 305 38.66 11.89 2.69
N PHE A 306 37.53 12.05 2.01
CA PHE A 306 36.87 13.35 1.82
C PHE A 306 36.41 13.97 3.14
N VAL A 307 35.71 13.21 3.98
CA VAL A 307 35.29 13.63 5.33
C VAL A 307 36.49 13.98 6.21
N SER A 308 37.61 13.28 6.03
CA SER A 308 38.89 13.58 6.70
C SER A 308 39.58 14.85 6.18
N ARG A 309 38.96 15.59 5.24
CA ARG A 309 39.51 16.78 4.57
C ARG A 309 40.77 16.50 3.76
N ASN A 310 40.92 15.27 3.28
CA ASN A 310 42.07 14.81 2.51
C ASN A 310 41.63 13.85 1.40
N ALA A 311 40.71 14.31 0.54
CA ALA A 311 40.19 13.54 -0.59
C ALA A 311 41.32 12.91 -1.44
N ASN A 312 41.27 11.58 -1.58
CA ASN A 312 42.19 10.82 -2.42
C ASN A 312 41.81 10.93 -3.92
N ASP A 313 42.62 10.33 -4.79
CA ASP A 313 42.39 10.39 -6.24
C ASP A 313 41.12 9.63 -6.67
N GLY A 314 40.73 8.60 -5.93
CA GLY A 314 39.51 7.81 -6.16
C GLY A 314 38.26 8.68 -6.09
N ILE A 315 38.03 9.35 -4.94
CA ILE A 315 36.86 10.23 -4.80
C ILE A 315 36.96 11.45 -5.71
N LYS A 316 38.16 12.01 -5.92
CA LYS A 316 38.36 13.16 -6.82
C LYS A 316 37.96 12.85 -8.26
N ALA A 317 38.09 11.60 -8.70
CA ALA A 317 37.71 11.19 -10.05
C ALA A 317 36.18 11.02 -10.24
N THR A 318 35.39 11.05 -9.17
CA THR A 318 33.94 10.85 -9.25
C THR A 318 33.20 12.10 -9.75
N ASP A 319 32.13 11.89 -10.51
CA ASP A 319 31.22 12.98 -10.93
C ASP A 319 30.69 13.76 -9.71
N TRP A 320 30.40 13.06 -8.61
CA TRP A 320 29.94 13.66 -7.36
C TRP A 320 30.92 14.71 -6.81
N TYR A 321 32.22 14.41 -6.78
CA TYR A 321 33.22 15.36 -6.30
C TYR A 321 33.38 16.53 -7.27
N GLN A 322 33.41 16.24 -8.58
CA GLN A 322 33.55 17.26 -9.62
C GLN A 322 32.37 18.24 -9.63
N ASP A 323 31.14 17.76 -9.44
CA ASP A 323 29.95 18.60 -9.30
C ASP A 323 30.07 19.55 -8.12
N TYR A 324 30.54 19.06 -6.97
CA TYR A 324 30.80 19.89 -5.79
C TYR A 324 31.87 20.96 -6.06
N ARG A 325 32.97 20.60 -6.73
CA ARG A 325 34.03 21.56 -7.11
C ARG A 325 33.48 22.63 -8.03
N HIS A 326 32.78 22.24 -9.08
CA HIS A 326 32.21 23.16 -10.04
C HIS A 326 31.20 24.11 -9.40
N TRP A 327 30.34 23.60 -8.53
CA TRP A 327 29.40 24.42 -7.77
C TRP A 327 30.13 25.40 -6.84
N PHE A 328 31.12 24.93 -6.08
CA PHE A 328 31.90 25.76 -5.15
C PHE A 328 32.65 26.90 -5.85
N GLU A 329 33.22 26.67 -7.04
CA GLU A 329 33.89 27.73 -7.82
C GLU A 329 32.91 28.83 -8.25
N ASN A 330 31.61 28.52 -8.30
CA ASN A 330 30.56 29.48 -8.61
C ASN A 330 29.98 30.19 -7.38
N GLU A 331 30.28 29.72 -6.17
CA GLU A 331 29.75 30.30 -4.93
C GLU A 331 30.29 31.71 -4.66
N PRO A 332 29.45 32.62 -4.10
CA PRO A 332 29.87 33.98 -3.75
C PRO A 332 31.09 34.00 -2.80
N SER A 333 31.18 33.05 -1.86
CA SER A 333 32.29 32.93 -0.91
C SER A 333 33.62 32.72 -1.61
N PHE A 334 33.67 31.83 -2.61
CA PHE A 334 34.86 31.58 -3.44
C PHE A 334 35.22 32.82 -4.27
N LYS A 335 34.25 33.38 -4.99
CA LYS A 335 34.44 34.60 -5.82
C LYS A 335 34.93 35.79 -4.99
N ASN A 336 34.46 35.92 -3.74
CA ASN A 336 34.87 36.99 -2.84
C ASN A 336 36.26 36.75 -2.24
N LEU A 337 36.65 35.50 -1.97
CA LEU A 337 38.01 35.17 -1.51
C LEU A 337 39.06 35.69 -2.51
N HIS A 338 38.88 35.41 -3.80
CA HIS A 338 39.77 35.88 -4.87
C HIS A 338 39.83 37.40 -5.03
N LYS A 339 38.86 38.15 -4.49
CA LYS A 339 38.87 39.61 -4.50
C LYS A 339 39.68 40.20 -3.34
N ARG A 340 39.92 39.45 -2.26
CA ARG A 340 40.57 39.98 -1.05
C ARG A 340 42.06 40.24 -1.29
N ARG A 341 42.58 41.33 -0.71
CA ARG A 341 43.99 41.73 -0.88
C ARG A 341 44.95 40.81 -0.17
N ASP A 342 44.60 40.34 1.03
CA ASP A 342 45.36 39.40 1.85
C ASP A 342 45.48 38.02 1.18
N PHE A 343 44.49 37.60 0.39
CA PHE A 343 44.57 36.37 -0.39
C PHE A 343 45.54 36.47 -1.58
N LYS A 344 45.52 37.60 -2.31
CA LYS A 344 46.34 37.80 -3.51
C LYS A 344 47.85 37.89 -3.27
N ILE A 345 48.27 38.19 -2.03
CA ILE A 345 49.69 38.28 -1.66
C ILE A 345 50.30 36.93 -1.25
N LEU A 346 49.48 35.90 -1.06
CA LEU A 346 49.92 34.55 -0.74
C LEU A 346 50.62 33.88 -1.93
N THR A 347 51.52 32.94 -1.64
CA THR A 347 52.10 32.04 -2.65
C THR A 347 51.01 31.15 -3.26
N GLN A 348 51.28 30.55 -4.42
CA GLN A 348 50.31 29.68 -5.09
C GLN A 348 49.89 28.50 -4.18
N GLU A 349 50.84 27.88 -3.49
CA GLU A 349 50.59 26.78 -2.56
C GLU A 349 49.70 27.22 -1.37
N GLU A 350 49.97 28.38 -0.79
CA GLU A 350 49.16 28.95 0.29
C GLU A 350 47.74 29.33 -0.19
N GLN A 351 47.60 29.80 -1.43
CA GLN A 351 46.30 30.07 -2.04
C GLN A 351 45.50 28.78 -2.22
N GLU A 352 46.12 27.72 -2.74
CA GLU A 352 45.48 26.40 -2.90
C GLU A 352 45.04 25.83 -1.55
N GLN A 353 45.90 25.85 -0.52
CA GLN A 353 45.53 25.41 0.83
C GLN A 353 44.34 26.19 1.42
N ARG A 354 44.28 27.50 1.17
CA ARG A 354 43.19 28.36 1.65
C ARG A 354 41.89 28.09 0.90
N ILE A 355 41.96 27.82 -0.40
CA ILE A 355 40.82 27.39 -1.22
C ILE A 355 40.29 26.04 -0.72
N GLU A 356 41.17 25.06 -0.51
CA GLU A 356 40.77 23.73 0.00
C GLU A 356 40.10 23.83 1.37
N ARG A 357 40.66 24.63 2.29
CA ARG A 357 40.03 24.85 3.59
C ARG A 357 38.62 25.42 3.44
N LEU A 358 38.45 26.44 2.60
CA LEU A 358 37.14 27.04 2.35
C LEU A 358 36.16 26.05 1.69
N PHE A 359 36.65 25.20 0.79
CA PHE A 359 35.86 24.15 0.15
C PHE A 359 35.23 23.22 1.19
N TYR A 360 36.04 22.64 2.09
CA TYR A 360 35.51 21.76 3.15
C TYR A 360 34.66 22.51 4.18
N GLU A 361 34.98 23.77 4.50
CA GLU A 361 34.17 24.61 5.40
C GLU A 361 32.74 24.84 4.86
N ILE A 362 32.55 24.87 3.54
CA ILE A 362 31.24 25.07 2.91
C ILE A 362 30.55 23.74 2.63
N VAL A 363 31.27 22.73 2.14
CA VAL A 363 30.68 21.48 1.63
C VAL A 363 30.34 20.50 2.74
N LEU A 364 31.19 20.36 3.77
CA LEU A 364 30.92 19.39 4.85
C LEU A 364 29.61 19.67 5.61
N PRO A 365 29.22 20.93 5.89
CA PRO A 365 27.89 21.22 6.44
C PRO A 365 26.73 20.75 5.57
N ILE A 366 26.86 20.84 4.24
CA ILE A 366 25.84 20.34 3.29
C ILE A 366 25.73 18.82 3.37
N GLU A 367 26.86 18.11 3.36
CA GLU A 367 26.88 16.65 3.51
C GLU A 367 26.39 16.17 4.87
N LYS A 368 26.71 16.92 5.94
CA LYS A 368 26.20 16.66 7.27
C LYS A 368 24.68 16.80 7.31
N ASP A 369 24.15 17.82 6.65
CA ASP A 369 22.71 18.06 6.54
C ASP A 369 22.02 16.94 5.74
N LYS A 370 22.59 16.53 4.60
CA LYS A 370 22.09 15.39 3.83
C LYS A 370 22.07 14.09 4.62
N PHE A 371 23.18 13.75 5.29
CA PHE A 371 23.25 12.53 6.08
C PHE A 371 22.26 12.57 7.26
N TYR A 372 22.09 13.72 7.91
CA TYR A 372 21.09 13.90 8.95
C TYR A 372 19.66 13.62 8.46
N TYR A 373 19.27 14.21 7.32
CA TYR A 373 17.93 13.98 6.75
C TYR A 373 17.78 12.58 6.14
N TYR A 374 18.87 11.95 5.70
CA TYR A 374 18.87 10.54 5.32
C TYR A 374 18.52 9.66 6.53
N LEU A 375 19.16 9.88 7.69
CA LEU A 375 18.84 9.16 8.93
C LEU A 375 17.38 9.35 9.36
N LEU A 376 16.83 10.56 9.22
CA LEU A 376 15.43 10.83 9.55
C LEU A 376 14.42 10.16 8.62
N SER A 377 14.84 9.79 7.42
CA SER A 377 13.99 9.20 6.36
C SER A 377 14.21 7.70 6.19
N TYR A 378 15.32 7.17 6.71
CA TYR A 378 15.71 5.77 6.57
C TYR A 378 14.73 4.81 7.24
N ASN A 379 14.45 3.68 6.60
CA ASN A 379 13.46 2.67 7.03
C ASN A 379 12.05 3.24 7.28
N GLN A 380 11.63 4.24 6.50
CA GLN A 380 10.28 4.76 6.53
C GLN A 380 9.56 4.41 5.23
N GLU A 381 8.59 3.50 5.32
CA GLU A 381 7.66 3.24 4.24
C GLU A 381 6.65 4.39 4.13
N LEU A 382 6.43 4.86 2.91
CA LEU A 382 5.53 5.93 2.55
C LEU A 382 4.47 5.42 1.58
N ILE A 383 3.21 5.69 1.91
CA ILE A 383 2.09 5.51 0.97
C ILE A 383 1.96 6.75 0.08
N GLN A 384 2.27 6.61 -1.20
CA GLN A 384 2.00 7.63 -2.20
C GLN A 384 0.69 7.31 -2.92
N ILE A 385 -0.24 8.27 -2.89
CA ILE A 385 -1.50 8.15 -3.61
C ILE A 385 -1.60 9.27 -4.61
N LYS A 386 -1.96 8.95 -5.86
CA LYS A 386 -2.20 9.94 -6.91
C LYS A 386 -3.60 9.77 -7.45
N SER A 387 -4.41 10.83 -7.45
CA SER A 387 -5.77 10.76 -8.01
C SER A 387 -5.81 10.54 -9.53
N GLY A 388 -4.67 10.64 -10.21
CA GLY A 388 -4.54 10.40 -11.65
C GLY A 388 -4.97 11.57 -12.53
N ASP A 389 -5.22 11.28 -13.81
CA ASP A 389 -5.72 12.27 -14.77
C ASP A 389 -7.17 12.72 -14.48
N LYS A 390 -7.75 13.57 -15.32
CA LYS A 390 -9.11 14.11 -15.10
C LYS A 390 -10.18 13.04 -14.90
N ASN A 391 -10.14 11.95 -15.68
CA ASN A 391 -11.17 10.91 -15.61
C ASN A 391 -10.94 10.02 -14.39
N GLN A 392 -9.69 9.65 -14.14
CA GLN A 392 -9.28 8.91 -12.95
C GLN A 392 -9.62 9.68 -11.67
N ALA A 393 -9.40 10.99 -11.65
CA ALA A 393 -9.64 11.85 -10.50
C ALA A 393 -11.13 12.00 -10.17
N ARG A 394 -12.02 12.04 -11.17
CA ARG A 394 -13.47 12.01 -10.91
C ARG A 394 -13.88 10.70 -10.25
N ALA A 395 -13.43 9.56 -10.79
CA ALA A 395 -13.73 8.25 -10.22
C ALA A 395 -13.14 8.09 -8.80
N PHE A 396 -11.94 8.65 -8.60
CA PHE A 396 -11.25 8.67 -7.31
C PHE A 396 -12.04 9.46 -6.26
N LEU A 397 -12.43 10.70 -6.58
CA LEU A 397 -13.14 11.60 -5.67
C LEU A 397 -14.60 11.19 -5.44
N GLY A 398 -15.30 10.77 -6.49
CA GLY A 398 -16.73 10.46 -6.46
C GLY A 398 -17.65 11.68 -6.53
N TYR A 399 -17.13 12.86 -6.91
CA TYR A 399 -17.95 14.07 -7.05
C TYR A 399 -17.39 15.05 -8.09
N GLU A 400 -18.24 15.98 -8.52
CA GLU A 400 -17.83 17.14 -9.32
C GLU A 400 -18.61 18.41 -8.91
N PHE A 401 -18.01 19.58 -9.15
CA PHE A 401 -18.71 20.86 -8.99
C PHE A 401 -19.36 21.29 -10.31
N LYS A 402 -20.66 21.61 -10.27
CA LYS A 402 -21.39 22.20 -11.39
C LYS A 402 -21.33 23.73 -11.35
N GLU A 403 -21.14 24.35 -12.51
CA GLU A 403 -21.22 25.81 -12.69
C GLU A 403 -22.58 26.20 -13.31
N GLY A 404 -23.12 27.37 -12.97
CA GLY A 404 -24.38 27.90 -13.54
C GLY A 404 -25.54 28.04 -12.55
N ARG A 405 -26.80 28.02 -13.05
CA ARG A 405 -28.02 28.24 -12.22
C ARG A 405 -28.30 27.12 -11.20
N GLN A 406 -27.69 25.95 -11.37
CA GLN A 406 -27.69 24.82 -10.43
C GLN A 406 -26.29 24.62 -9.81
N ALA A 407 -25.62 25.72 -9.44
CA ALA A 407 -24.28 25.66 -8.84
C ALA A 407 -24.31 24.85 -7.53
N GLY A 408 -23.42 23.87 -7.41
CA GLY A 408 -23.34 22.97 -6.27
C GLY A 408 -22.43 21.77 -6.54
N MET A 409 -22.16 20.99 -5.49
CA MET A 409 -21.43 19.72 -5.57
C MET A 409 -22.41 18.59 -5.90
N GLU A 410 -22.15 17.85 -6.96
CA GLU A 410 -22.88 16.63 -7.30
C GLU A 410 -22.04 15.41 -6.91
N LEU A 411 -22.61 14.56 -6.05
CA LEU A 411 -22.00 13.29 -5.67
C LEU A 411 -22.40 12.21 -6.67
N ASP A 412 -21.42 11.47 -7.17
CA ASP A 412 -21.65 10.23 -7.90
C ASP A 412 -22.18 9.19 -6.89
N ARG A 413 -23.32 8.57 -7.19
CA ARG A 413 -23.95 7.58 -6.31
C ARG A 413 -24.07 6.23 -7.01
N ASP A 414 -23.95 5.16 -6.23
CA ASP A 414 -24.22 3.81 -6.72
C ASP A 414 -25.73 3.52 -6.80
N GLN A 415 -26.09 2.30 -7.22
CA GLN A 415 -27.50 1.88 -7.34
C GLN A 415 -28.25 1.84 -5.99
N LYS A 416 -27.53 1.81 -4.86
CA LYS A 416 -28.07 1.83 -3.50
C LYS A 416 -28.18 3.25 -2.94
N GLY A 417 -27.66 4.25 -3.67
CA GLY A 417 -27.63 5.65 -3.25
C GLY A 417 -26.40 6.03 -2.43
N ASN A 418 -25.46 5.11 -2.20
CA ASN A 418 -24.23 5.35 -1.46
C ASN A 418 -23.24 6.17 -2.30
N HIS A 419 -22.37 6.93 -1.65
CA HIS A 419 -21.34 7.71 -2.33
C HIS A 419 -20.35 6.79 -3.06
N LYS A 420 -20.25 6.96 -4.38
CA LYS A 420 -19.38 6.16 -5.24
C LYS A 420 -18.00 6.82 -5.34
N THR A 421 -17.10 6.47 -4.43
CA THR A 421 -15.73 7.01 -4.35
C THR A 421 -14.69 5.90 -4.10
N LEU A 422 -13.42 6.14 -4.44
CA LEU A 422 -12.29 5.27 -4.04
C LEU A 422 -11.66 5.71 -2.71
N LEU A 423 -12.03 6.89 -2.20
CA LEU A 423 -11.46 7.45 -0.98
C LEU A 423 -11.74 6.57 0.25
N TYR A 424 -13.01 6.21 0.45
CA TYR A 424 -13.49 5.47 1.61
C TYR A 424 -14.77 4.70 1.30
N ASP A 425 -15.17 3.82 2.21
CA ASP A 425 -16.48 3.16 2.21
C ASP A 425 -17.38 3.81 3.27
N GLU A 426 -18.65 4.03 2.96
CA GLU A 426 -19.61 4.62 3.90
C GLU A 426 -20.02 3.64 5.02
N ILE A 427 -19.86 2.33 4.80
CA ILE A 427 -20.33 1.28 5.70
C ILE A 427 -19.12 0.51 6.28
N GLU A 428 -18.19 0.10 5.42
CA GLU A 428 -17.08 -0.78 5.79
C GLU A 428 -15.75 -0.02 5.92
N GLN A 429 -15.43 0.42 7.14
CA GLN A 429 -14.22 1.19 7.44
C GLN A 429 -12.92 0.53 6.91
N PHE A 430 -12.83 -0.80 6.98
CA PHE A 430 -11.65 -1.60 6.61
C PHE A 430 -11.76 -2.27 5.24
N ASN A 431 -12.25 -1.55 4.24
CA ASN A 431 -12.36 -2.06 2.88
C ASN A 431 -11.03 -1.91 2.10
N PRO A 432 -10.32 -3.00 1.73
CA PRO A 432 -9.05 -2.93 1.02
C PRO A 432 -9.18 -2.42 -0.43
N GLU A 433 -10.40 -2.29 -0.96
CA GLU A 433 -10.68 -1.62 -2.25
C GLU A 433 -10.75 -0.09 -2.13
N LYS A 434 -10.52 0.47 -0.93
CA LYS A 434 -10.51 1.92 -0.68
C LYS A 434 -9.15 2.39 -0.21
N VAL A 435 -8.85 3.64 -0.48
CA VAL A 435 -7.54 4.22 -0.19
C VAL A 435 -7.33 4.50 1.30
N ASN A 436 -8.40 4.87 2.04
CA ASN A 436 -8.29 5.11 3.49
C ASN A 436 -7.76 3.88 4.24
N TYR A 437 -8.05 2.67 3.76
CA TYR A 437 -7.53 1.42 4.35
C TYR A 437 -6.00 1.41 4.42
N TYR A 438 -5.31 1.72 3.32
CA TYR A 438 -3.83 1.67 3.28
C TYR A 438 -3.20 2.77 4.15
N ILE A 439 -3.81 3.96 4.19
CA ILE A 439 -3.36 5.04 5.07
C ILE A 439 -3.54 4.61 6.53
N TYR A 440 -4.68 4.02 6.87
CA TYR A 440 -4.94 3.50 8.20
C TYR A 440 -3.92 2.40 8.59
N GLN A 441 -3.70 1.41 7.72
CA GLN A 441 -2.72 0.34 7.95
C GLN A 441 -1.28 0.87 8.08
N SER A 442 -0.93 1.97 7.40
CA SER A 442 0.38 2.60 7.54
C SER A 442 0.62 3.17 8.94
N PHE A 443 -0.42 3.63 9.63
CA PHE A 443 -0.32 4.06 11.03
C PHE A 443 -0.14 2.89 12.00
N LEU A 444 -0.52 1.67 11.58
CA LEU A 444 -0.37 0.45 12.36
C LEU A 444 0.91 -0.34 12.02
N ASP A 445 1.72 0.17 11.08
CA ASP A 445 2.90 -0.51 10.55
C ASP A 445 2.59 -1.94 10.05
N ASN A 446 1.41 -2.12 9.45
CA ASN A 446 0.88 -3.39 8.96
C ASN A 446 0.48 -3.29 7.47
N LEU A 447 1.42 -2.83 6.64
CA LEU A 447 1.15 -2.57 5.23
C LEU A 447 1.07 -3.85 4.39
N GLU A 448 0.03 -3.93 3.57
CA GLU A 448 -0.17 -4.98 2.58
C GLU A 448 -0.08 -4.41 1.16
N SER A 449 0.21 -5.29 0.19
CA SER A 449 0.22 -4.90 -1.21
C SER A 449 -1.16 -4.42 -1.69
N PRO A 450 -1.25 -3.31 -2.45
CA PRO A 450 -2.52 -2.82 -2.99
C PRO A 450 -3.25 -3.84 -3.86
N VAL A 451 -4.56 -3.97 -3.64
CA VAL A 451 -5.45 -4.82 -4.46
C VAL A 451 -5.76 -4.18 -5.81
N ASP A 452 -6.27 -4.97 -6.75
CA ASP A 452 -6.53 -4.55 -8.13
C ASP A 452 -7.41 -3.30 -8.27
N ALA A 453 -8.32 -3.05 -7.32
CA ALA A 453 -9.22 -1.89 -7.34
C ALA A 453 -8.50 -0.54 -7.17
N VAL A 454 -7.36 -0.51 -6.45
CA VAL A 454 -6.63 0.72 -6.12
C VAL A 454 -5.16 0.70 -6.50
N LYS A 455 -4.65 -0.41 -7.05
CA LYS A 455 -3.23 -0.56 -7.44
C LYS A 455 -2.69 0.53 -8.37
N ASP A 456 -3.56 1.11 -9.21
CA ASP A 456 -3.17 2.18 -10.14
C ASP A 456 -3.05 3.55 -9.44
N TYR A 457 -3.57 3.66 -8.21
CA TYR A 457 -3.62 4.89 -7.42
C TYR A 457 -2.65 4.87 -6.25
N VAL A 458 -2.38 3.70 -5.66
CA VAL A 458 -1.61 3.51 -4.42
C VAL A 458 -0.24 2.90 -4.73
N SER A 459 0.83 3.54 -4.27
CA SER A 459 2.20 3.03 -4.32
C SER A 459 2.80 3.02 -2.91
N ILE A 460 3.53 1.96 -2.57
CA ILE A 460 4.30 1.84 -1.33
C ILE A 460 5.77 2.00 -1.70
N VAL A 461 6.45 2.95 -1.09
CA VAL A 461 7.84 3.33 -1.41
C VAL A 461 8.63 3.66 -0.16
N ASP A 462 9.95 3.58 -0.22
CA ASP A 462 10.80 4.11 0.84
C ASP A 462 10.93 5.63 0.73
N LEU A 463 10.78 6.35 1.85
CA LEU A 463 10.90 7.82 1.87
C LEU A 463 12.29 8.28 1.40
N VAL A 464 13.35 7.51 1.66
CA VAL A 464 14.71 7.82 1.18
C VAL A 464 14.80 7.88 -0.35
N ASP A 465 13.96 7.14 -1.06
CA ASP A 465 13.91 7.15 -2.52
C ASP A 465 13.08 8.31 -3.09
N CYS A 466 12.34 8.99 -2.22
CA CYS A 466 11.59 10.19 -2.56
C CYS A 466 12.44 11.47 -2.39
N ILE A 467 13.60 11.41 -1.74
CA ILE A 467 14.47 12.57 -1.49
C ILE A 467 15.80 12.38 -2.22
N ASP A 468 16.19 13.36 -3.04
CA ASP A 468 17.45 13.29 -3.80
C ASP A 468 18.63 13.82 -2.96
N PHE A 469 19.32 12.91 -2.28
CA PHE A 469 20.53 13.25 -1.49
C PHE A 469 21.79 13.48 -2.34
N LYS A 470 21.75 13.18 -3.65
CA LYS A 470 22.93 13.29 -4.53
C LYS A 470 23.19 14.72 -5.00
N ARG A 471 22.14 15.53 -5.12
CA ARG A 471 22.26 16.94 -5.56
C ARG A 471 23.17 17.74 -4.65
N VAL A 472 24.02 18.56 -5.25
CA VAL A 472 24.89 19.48 -4.51
C VAL A 472 24.07 20.45 -3.66
N THR A 473 23.03 21.06 -4.22
CA THR A 473 22.07 21.88 -3.46
C THR A 473 21.02 20.98 -2.82
N PHE A 474 20.86 21.10 -1.50
CA PHE A 474 20.00 20.20 -0.72
C PHE A 474 18.84 20.94 -0.04
N GLU A 475 17.73 21.01 -0.77
CA GLU A 475 16.48 21.67 -0.35
C GLU A 475 15.44 20.69 0.23
N LYS A 476 15.82 19.43 0.49
CA LYS A 476 14.95 18.37 1.03
C LYS A 476 13.66 18.18 0.23
N GLN A 477 13.72 18.32 -1.09
CA GLN A 477 12.54 18.13 -1.95
C GLN A 477 12.04 16.69 -1.82
N ILE A 478 10.71 16.52 -1.72
CA ILE A 478 10.07 15.21 -1.65
C ILE A 478 9.38 14.97 -2.99
N SER A 479 9.94 14.07 -3.78
CA SER A 479 9.42 13.68 -5.09
C SER A 479 8.29 12.67 -4.96
N LEU A 480 7.21 12.92 -5.71
CA LEU A 480 6.14 11.94 -5.92
C LEU A 480 6.38 11.09 -7.17
N SER A 481 7.42 11.37 -7.96
CA SER A 481 7.92 10.47 -9.01
C SER A 481 9.24 9.88 -8.56
N TYR A 482 9.29 8.58 -8.29
CA TYR A 482 10.50 7.89 -7.89
C TYR A 482 10.99 7.04 -9.07
N ASP A 483 12.27 7.16 -9.40
CA ASP A 483 12.96 6.17 -10.22
C ASP A 483 13.14 4.94 -9.33
N LEU A 484 12.42 3.85 -9.58
CA LEU A 484 12.67 2.56 -8.93
C LEU A 484 14.13 2.17 -9.11
N LYS A 485 14.98 2.50 -8.14
CA LYS A 485 16.32 1.94 -8.07
C LYS A 485 16.19 0.63 -7.34
N ILE A 486 16.23 -0.46 -8.09
CA ILE A 486 16.40 -1.80 -7.53
C ILE A 486 17.73 -1.80 -6.75
N ILE A 487 17.69 -1.64 -5.43
CA ILE A 487 18.85 -1.78 -4.55
C ILE A 487 18.76 -3.14 -3.87
N LEU A 488 19.42 -4.15 -4.45
CA LEU A 488 19.64 -5.43 -3.79
C LEU A 488 20.75 -5.26 -2.74
N LYS A 489 20.40 -5.16 -1.45
CA LYS A 489 21.38 -5.17 -0.35
C LYS A 489 22.25 -6.43 -0.47
N SER A 490 23.56 -6.26 -0.57
CA SER A 490 24.52 -7.37 -0.62
C SER A 490 25.90 -6.94 -0.10
N GLN A 491 26.63 -7.86 0.51
CA GLN A 491 28.04 -7.72 0.89
C GLN A 491 28.99 -7.73 -0.32
N TYR A 492 28.51 -8.11 -1.50
CA TYR A 492 29.30 -8.18 -2.73
C TYR A 492 29.05 -6.98 -3.64
N GLN A 493 30.08 -6.63 -4.42
CA GLN A 493 30.01 -5.52 -5.36
C GLN A 493 28.88 -5.75 -6.39
N GLN A 494 28.09 -4.70 -6.61
CA GLN A 494 27.05 -4.74 -7.63
C GLN A 494 27.63 -4.43 -9.02
N THR A 495 27.13 -5.13 -10.03
CA THR A 495 27.45 -4.89 -11.44
C THR A 495 26.17 -4.72 -12.26
N LYS A 496 26.26 -4.03 -13.39
CA LYS A 496 25.14 -3.89 -14.33
C LYS A 496 25.01 -5.13 -15.20
N LEU A 497 23.79 -5.51 -15.60
CA LEU A 497 23.57 -6.65 -16.50
C LEU A 497 24.39 -6.54 -17.79
N LYS A 498 24.54 -5.34 -18.35
CA LYS A 498 25.36 -5.13 -19.56
C LYS A 498 26.84 -5.51 -19.40
N ASN A 499 27.36 -5.50 -18.17
CA ASN A 499 28.78 -5.80 -17.90
C ASN A 499 29.06 -7.30 -17.83
N ILE A 500 28.03 -8.12 -17.59
CA ILE A 500 28.14 -9.58 -17.47
C ILE A 500 27.56 -10.31 -18.69
N ALA A 501 26.94 -9.58 -19.61
CA ALA A 501 26.28 -10.14 -20.79
C ALA A 501 27.26 -10.32 -21.96
N ILE A 502 27.24 -11.50 -22.58
CA ILE A 502 27.78 -11.73 -23.93
C ILE A 502 26.79 -11.17 -24.97
N LEU A 503 25.49 -11.35 -24.73
CA LEU A 503 24.42 -10.81 -25.56
C LEU A 503 23.33 -10.23 -24.66
N LEU A 504 22.96 -8.98 -24.89
CA LEU A 504 21.79 -8.36 -24.26
C LEU A 504 21.01 -7.57 -25.29
N GLN A 505 20.06 -8.23 -25.96
CA GLN A 505 19.33 -7.65 -27.08
C GLN A 505 17.89 -8.12 -27.16
N ARG A 506 17.05 -7.25 -27.72
CA ARG A 506 15.67 -7.57 -28.06
C ARG A 506 15.60 -8.56 -29.21
N GLY A 507 14.58 -9.43 -29.17
CA GLY A 507 14.20 -10.28 -30.28
C GLY A 507 13.70 -9.49 -31.48
N LYS A 508 13.26 -10.20 -32.51
CA LYS A 508 12.82 -9.60 -33.77
C LYS A 508 11.36 -9.94 -34.03
N THR A 509 10.63 -9.00 -34.64
CA THR A 509 9.29 -9.28 -35.13
C THR A 509 9.38 -10.41 -36.18
N PRO A 510 8.79 -11.58 -35.90
CA PRO A 510 8.94 -12.75 -36.76
C PRO A 510 8.05 -12.63 -38.01
N LYS A 511 8.51 -13.20 -39.12
CA LYS A 511 7.64 -13.55 -40.25
C LYS A 511 7.34 -15.04 -40.15
N TYR A 512 6.08 -15.38 -39.88
CA TYR A 512 5.68 -16.76 -39.64
C TYR A 512 5.68 -17.60 -40.93
N GLY A 513 5.95 -18.90 -40.77
CA GLY A 513 5.90 -19.91 -41.83
C GLY A 513 6.00 -21.32 -41.22
N ASP A 514 6.57 -22.25 -41.97
CA ASP A 514 6.60 -23.69 -41.70
C ASP A 514 8.02 -24.27 -41.56
N SER A 515 9.00 -23.43 -41.20
CA SER A 515 10.36 -23.91 -40.92
C SER A 515 10.44 -24.77 -39.65
N ASN A 516 11.60 -25.38 -39.42
CA ASN A 516 11.94 -26.10 -38.19
C ASN A 516 12.27 -25.19 -36.99
N ILE A 517 12.27 -23.87 -37.18
CA ILE A 517 12.70 -22.89 -36.16
C ILE A 517 11.48 -22.34 -35.45
N GLN A 518 11.32 -22.68 -34.18
CA GLN A 518 10.17 -22.27 -33.38
C GLN A 518 10.37 -20.84 -32.84
N VAL A 519 9.31 -20.04 -32.91
CA VAL A 519 9.27 -18.69 -32.36
C VAL A 519 8.58 -18.72 -30.99
N ILE A 520 9.25 -18.24 -29.96
CA ILE A 520 8.70 -18.04 -28.62
C ILE A 520 8.15 -16.62 -28.53
N LYS A 521 6.86 -16.50 -28.23
CA LYS A 521 6.20 -15.23 -27.94
C LYS A 521 6.22 -14.89 -26.45
N SER A 522 6.04 -13.62 -26.10
CA SER A 522 5.98 -13.18 -24.69
C SER A 522 4.99 -13.96 -23.83
N GLY A 523 3.83 -14.32 -24.37
CA GLY A 523 2.82 -15.13 -23.68
C GLY A 523 3.26 -16.57 -23.39
N GLN A 524 4.27 -17.10 -24.10
CA GLN A 524 4.72 -18.49 -23.97
C GLN A 524 5.83 -18.67 -22.96
N ALA A 525 6.57 -17.61 -22.62
CA ALA A 525 7.54 -17.60 -21.53
C ALA A 525 6.82 -17.28 -20.20
N ARG A 526 6.61 -18.30 -19.36
CA ARG A 526 5.74 -18.22 -18.17
C ARG A 526 6.51 -17.93 -16.88
N GLY A 527 7.82 -17.76 -16.94
CA GLY A 527 8.69 -17.48 -15.79
C GLY A 527 9.42 -18.73 -15.29
N TYR A 528 10.55 -18.53 -14.61
CA TYR A 528 11.44 -19.60 -14.15
C TYR A 528 11.79 -20.57 -15.29
N TYR A 529 11.25 -21.79 -15.29
CA TYR A 529 11.53 -22.81 -16.31
C TYR A 529 10.31 -23.13 -17.19
N ALA A 530 9.19 -22.46 -16.96
CA ALA A 530 7.91 -22.83 -17.55
C ALA A 530 7.70 -22.19 -18.94
N PHE A 531 7.30 -23.02 -19.90
CA PHE A 531 6.89 -22.61 -21.23
C PHE A 531 5.49 -23.15 -21.58
N ASP A 532 4.69 -22.34 -22.27
CA ASP A 532 3.38 -22.73 -22.79
C ASP A 532 3.43 -22.88 -24.32
N PHE A 533 3.46 -24.13 -24.77
CA PHE A 533 3.49 -24.50 -26.19
C PHE A 533 2.20 -25.16 -26.67
N THR A 534 1.08 -24.85 -26.01
CA THR A 534 -0.27 -25.25 -26.50
C THR A 534 -0.49 -24.78 -27.93
N GLU A 535 -0.05 -23.57 -28.25
CA GLU A 535 0.03 -23.04 -29.62
C GLU A 535 1.50 -22.86 -30.05
N LYS A 536 1.91 -23.52 -31.14
CA LYS A 536 3.29 -23.42 -31.66
C LYS A 536 3.36 -22.50 -32.87
N HIS A 537 4.41 -21.68 -32.94
CA HIS A 537 4.67 -20.78 -34.05
C HIS A 537 6.04 -21.04 -34.64
N TYR A 538 6.16 -20.98 -35.97
CA TYR A 538 7.41 -21.26 -36.68
C TYR A 538 7.79 -20.11 -37.62
N LEU A 539 9.09 -19.94 -37.85
CA LEU A 539 9.62 -18.89 -38.72
C LEU A 539 9.44 -19.27 -40.21
N SER A 540 9.42 -18.29 -41.10
CA SER A 540 9.45 -18.51 -42.55
C SER A 540 10.80 -19.09 -43.01
N PRO A 541 10.83 -20.08 -43.92
CA PRO A 541 12.07 -20.73 -44.39
C PRO A 541 13.09 -19.80 -45.06
N ASP A 542 12.63 -18.66 -45.59
CA ASP A 542 13.47 -17.72 -46.35
C ASP A 542 14.33 -16.80 -45.46
N LEU A 543 14.14 -16.83 -44.14
CA LEU A 543 14.83 -15.96 -43.18
C LEU A 543 16.04 -16.65 -42.58
N LYS A 544 17.22 -16.05 -42.77
CA LYS A 544 18.42 -16.45 -42.02
C LYS A 544 18.30 -15.99 -40.57
N VAL A 545 18.41 -16.95 -39.65
CA VAL A 545 18.57 -16.66 -38.22
C VAL A 545 19.95 -16.03 -37.99
N ASP A 546 20.01 -15.00 -37.15
CA ASP A 546 21.26 -14.35 -36.78
C ASP A 546 21.74 -14.79 -35.39
N TYR A 547 22.67 -14.04 -34.80
CA TYR A 547 23.25 -14.33 -33.48
C TYR A 547 22.22 -14.35 -32.31
N ARG A 548 20.96 -13.97 -32.55
CA ARG A 548 19.84 -14.05 -31.59
C ARG A 548 19.15 -15.42 -31.54
N GLN A 549 19.62 -16.41 -32.30
CA GLN A 549 19.20 -17.80 -32.07
C GLN A 549 19.45 -18.15 -30.60
N LEU A 550 18.44 -18.71 -29.94
CA LEU A 550 18.53 -19.04 -28.52
C LEU A 550 19.53 -20.16 -28.29
N GLN A 551 20.25 -20.06 -27.18
CA GLN A 551 21.19 -21.05 -26.68
C GLN A 551 20.76 -21.45 -25.27
N LYS A 552 21.00 -22.71 -24.90
CA LYS A 552 20.78 -23.17 -23.52
C LYS A 552 21.53 -22.25 -22.56
N GLY A 553 20.86 -21.85 -21.48
CA GLY A 553 21.39 -20.88 -20.53
C GLY A 553 20.98 -19.43 -20.81
N ASP A 554 20.34 -19.14 -21.95
CA ASP A 554 19.78 -17.81 -22.21
C ASP A 554 18.67 -17.47 -21.21
N ILE A 555 18.69 -16.26 -20.69
CA ILE A 555 17.65 -15.70 -19.85
C ILE A 555 16.73 -14.82 -20.71
N LEU A 556 15.45 -15.15 -20.74
CA LEU A 556 14.41 -14.46 -21.49
C LEU A 556 13.66 -13.50 -20.59
N ILE A 557 13.71 -12.20 -20.89
CA ILE A 557 13.03 -11.14 -20.14
C ILE A 557 11.91 -10.57 -21.00
N ASN A 558 10.66 -10.85 -20.63
CA ASN A 558 9.50 -10.28 -21.30
C ASN A 558 9.53 -8.75 -21.17
N SER A 559 9.53 -8.06 -22.31
CA SER A 559 9.75 -6.62 -22.40
C SER A 559 8.46 -5.81 -22.53
N THR A 560 7.35 -6.43 -22.89
CA THR A 560 6.05 -5.74 -23.07
C THR A 560 4.87 -6.64 -22.68
N GLY A 561 3.73 -6.02 -22.39
CA GLY A 561 2.43 -6.67 -22.19
C GLY A 561 1.95 -6.61 -20.74
N VAL A 562 0.69 -6.21 -20.55
CA VAL A 562 0.05 -6.09 -19.24
C VAL A 562 -0.01 -7.46 -18.58
N GLY A 563 0.63 -7.61 -17.41
CA GLY A 563 0.71 -8.89 -16.70
C GLY A 563 1.76 -9.86 -17.26
N THR A 564 2.57 -9.46 -18.26
CA THR A 564 3.66 -10.29 -18.80
C THR A 564 5.03 -9.60 -18.81
N ALA A 565 5.10 -8.27 -18.80
CA ALA A 565 6.35 -7.50 -18.78
C ALA A 565 7.12 -7.67 -17.46
N GLY A 566 8.40 -8.03 -17.53
CA GLY A 566 9.23 -8.29 -16.35
C GLY A 566 9.32 -9.77 -15.95
N ARG A 567 8.63 -10.69 -16.66
CA ARG A 567 8.82 -12.14 -16.44
C ARG A 567 10.18 -12.56 -16.94
N VAL A 568 10.85 -13.40 -16.15
CA VAL A 568 12.20 -13.90 -16.42
C VAL A 568 12.13 -15.42 -16.53
N THR A 569 12.58 -15.98 -17.65
CA THR A 569 12.53 -17.42 -17.93
C THR A 569 13.89 -17.91 -18.41
N LEU A 570 14.41 -19.00 -17.86
CA LEU A 570 15.61 -19.68 -18.34
C LEU A 570 15.25 -20.57 -19.53
N PHE A 571 15.96 -20.38 -20.64
CA PHE A 571 15.84 -21.23 -21.81
C PHE A 571 16.80 -22.42 -21.71
N ASN A 572 16.25 -23.64 -21.64
CA ASN A 572 17.02 -24.89 -21.59
C ASN A 572 16.43 -25.99 -22.49
N LEU A 573 15.75 -25.60 -23.58
CA LEU A 573 15.08 -26.53 -24.50
C LEU A 573 16.04 -27.04 -25.59
N GLU A 574 15.72 -28.20 -26.15
CA GLU A 574 16.40 -28.77 -27.33
C GLU A 574 15.72 -28.32 -28.62
N GLY A 575 16.50 -27.91 -29.62
CA GLY A 575 16.02 -27.50 -30.94
C GLY A 575 16.39 -26.08 -31.33
N GLU A 576 15.87 -25.60 -32.46
CA GLU A 576 16.15 -24.26 -32.96
C GLU A 576 15.03 -23.28 -32.57
N TYR A 577 15.38 -22.28 -31.77
CA TYR A 577 14.43 -21.30 -31.26
C TYR A 577 14.89 -19.86 -31.49
N VAL A 578 13.92 -18.97 -31.69
CA VAL A 578 14.08 -17.52 -31.67
C VAL A 578 12.96 -16.91 -30.82
N VAL A 579 13.14 -15.68 -30.37
CA VAL A 579 12.09 -14.93 -29.66
C VAL A 579 11.55 -13.77 -30.49
N ASP A 580 10.29 -13.41 -30.24
CA ASP A 580 9.67 -12.24 -30.83
C ASP A 580 10.26 -10.91 -30.32
N SER A 581 9.81 -9.79 -30.89
CA SER A 581 10.26 -8.44 -30.49
C SER A 581 9.85 -8.03 -29.08
N HIS A 582 9.03 -8.81 -28.38
CA HIS A 582 8.50 -8.51 -27.07
C HIS A 582 9.29 -9.20 -25.95
N ILE A 583 10.38 -9.90 -26.28
CA ILE A 583 11.28 -10.55 -25.35
C ILE A 583 12.71 -10.04 -25.57
N THR A 584 13.42 -9.78 -24.48
CA THR A 584 14.86 -9.47 -24.46
C THR A 584 15.64 -10.73 -24.07
N ILE A 585 16.67 -11.06 -24.85
CA ILE A 585 17.59 -12.16 -24.60
C ILE A 585 18.77 -11.62 -23.80
N LEU A 586 19.02 -12.23 -22.65
CA LEU A 586 20.22 -12.06 -21.84
C LEU A 586 21.03 -13.35 -21.87
N ARG A 587 22.12 -13.37 -22.63
CA ARG A 587 23.14 -14.42 -22.60
C ARG A 587 24.29 -13.94 -21.75
N VAL A 588 24.55 -14.63 -20.65
CA VAL A 588 25.59 -14.22 -19.70
C VAL A 588 26.93 -14.86 -20.04
N ASN A 589 28.02 -14.23 -19.58
CA ASN A 589 29.34 -14.85 -19.62
C ASN A 589 29.46 -15.84 -18.46
N GLU A 590 29.34 -17.13 -18.75
CA GLU A 590 29.38 -18.22 -17.76
C GLU A 590 30.73 -18.33 -17.02
N GLN A 591 31.79 -17.68 -17.50
CA GLN A 591 33.05 -17.57 -16.76
C GLN A 591 32.94 -16.59 -15.59
N ILE A 592 31.98 -15.66 -15.65
CA ILE A 592 31.75 -14.61 -14.64
C ILE A 592 30.54 -14.95 -13.78
N VAL A 593 29.46 -15.43 -14.41
CA VAL A 593 28.18 -15.60 -13.71
C VAL A 593 27.35 -16.77 -14.24
N LEU A 594 26.73 -17.52 -13.33
CA LEU A 594 25.87 -18.66 -13.68
C LEU A 594 24.48 -18.21 -14.14
N PRO A 595 23.91 -18.81 -15.22
CA PRO A 595 22.54 -18.53 -15.66
C PRO A 595 21.48 -18.74 -14.57
N ASN A 596 21.54 -19.85 -13.83
CA ASN A 596 20.56 -20.15 -12.76
C ASN A 596 20.64 -19.11 -11.64
N TYR A 597 21.86 -18.70 -11.24
CA TYR A 597 22.02 -17.62 -10.27
C TYR A 597 21.35 -16.31 -10.75
N ILE A 598 21.57 -15.94 -12.01
CA ILE A 598 20.93 -14.75 -12.61
C ILE A 598 19.42 -14.87 -12.66
N LEU A 599 18.89 -16.05 -12.99
CA LEU A 599 17.46 -16.32 -12.93
C LEU A 599 16.92 -16.00 -11.54
N TYR A 600 17.54 -16.53 -10.48
CA TYR A 600 17.09 -16.33 -9.10
C TYR A 600 17.19 -14.88 -8.65
N ILE A 601 18.26 -14.16 -9.00
CA ILE A 601 18.40 -12.74 -8.69
C ILE A 601 17.32 -11.90 -9.38
N LEU A 602 17.12 -12.10 -10.68
CA LEU A 602 16.12 -11.34 -11.43
C LEU A 602 14.69 -11.72 -11.00
N ALA A 603 14.46 -12.97 -10.60
CA ALA A 603 13.21 -13.40 -10.00
C ALA A 603 12.98 -12.78 -8.61
N LYS A 604 14.03 -12.61 -7.79
CA LYS A 604 13.99 -11.89 -6.50
C LYS A 604 13.65 -10.42 -6.66
N ILE A 605 14.24 -9.75 -7.66
CA ILE A 605 13.86 -8.38 -8.02
C ILE A 605 12.34 -8.32 -8.27
N GLY A 606 11.79 -9.37 -8.86
CA GLY A 606 10.37 -9.62 -8.91
C GLY A 606 9.72 -9.10 -10.18
N PHE A 607 8.76 -9.89 -10.68
CA PHE A 607 7.94 -9.55 -11.84
C PHE A 607 7.33 -8.14 -11.72
N LYS A 608 6.77 -7.81 -10.55
CA LYS A 608 6.09 -6.52 -10.31
C LYS A 608 7.04 -5.32 -10.27
N THR A 609 8.25 -5.48 -9.75
CA THR A 609 9.29 -4.44 -9.72
C THR A 609 9.87 -4.20 -11.12
N LEU A 610 10.02 -5.26 -11.90
CA LEU A 610 10.41 -5.15 -13.30
C LEU A 610 9.27 -4.56 -14.16
N GLU A 611 8.02 -4.89 -13.86
CA GLU A 611 6.83 -4.30 -14.51
C GLU A 611 6.66 -2.81 -14.17
N SER A 612 6.91 -2.39 -12.93
CA SER A 612 6.81 -0.97 -12.53
C SER A 612 7.90 -0.09 -13.16
N LEU A 613 9.05 -0.66 -13.50
CA LEU A 613 10.08 -0.02 -14.35
C LEU A 613 9.64 0.19 -15.81
N ALA A 614 8.54 -0.43 -16.24
CA ALA A 614 7.98 -0.32 -17.58
C ALA A 614 6.98 0.83 -17.75
N ILE A 615 6.68 1.59 -16.68
CA ILE A 615 5.61 2.61 -16.67
C ILE A 615 6.06 3.88 -17.41
N GLY A 616 5.63 3.99 -18.67
CA GLY A 616 5.61 5.24 -19.44
C GLY A 616 4.28 5.97 -19.31
N HIS A 617 4.30 7.30 -19.49
CA HIS A 617 3.19 8.26 -19.34
C HIS A 617 1.96 8.06 -20.29
N SER A 618 1.79 6.88 -20.93
CA SER A 618 0.80 6.68 -22.01
C SER A 618 0.03 5.35 -22.00
N GLY A 619 0.11 4.55 -20.94
CA GLY A 619 -0.66 3.28 -20.85
C GLY A 619 -0.10 2.12 -21.68
N GLN A 620 1.08 2.28 -22.29
CA GLN A 620 1.88 1.16 -22.81
C GLN A 620 2.94 0.76 -21.78
N VAL A 621 2.84 -0.48 -21.29
CA VAL A 621 3.80 -1.12 -20.37
C VAL A 621 4.94 -1.69 -21.21
N GLU A 622 6.07 -0.99 -21.28
CA GLU A 622 7.27 -1.43 -22.01
C GLU A 622 8.55 -1.18 -21.22
N LEU A 623 9.23 -2.26 -20.84
CA LEU A 623 10.59 -2.24 -20.29
C LEU A 623 11.55 -1.88 -21.41
N SER A 624 12.20 -0.72 -21.36
CA SER A 624 13.20 -0.36 -22.37
C SER A 624 14.46 -1.22 -22.27
N LEU A 625 15.17 -1.44 -23.38
CA LEU A 625 16.44 -2.18 -23.36
C LEU A 625 17.48 -1.48 -22.48
N GLY A 626 17.51 -0.14 -22.46
CA GLY A 626 18.41 0.63 -21.60
C GLY A 626 18.14 0.39 -20.12
N THR A 627 16.86 0.35 -19.74
CA THR A 627 16.43 0.02 -18.38
C THR A 627 16.94 -1.36 -17.97
N ILE A 628 16.76 -2.39 -18.81
CA ILE A 628 17.25 -3.75 -18.55
C ILE A 628 18.78 -3.77 -18.43
N GLN A 629 19.49 -3.09 -19.33
CA GLN A 629 20.97 -3.03 -19.34
C GLN A 629 21.56 -2.44 -18.07
N ASP A 630 20.86 -1.49 -17.45
CA ASP A 630 21.33 -0.77 -16.27
C ASP A 630 20.84 -1.38 -14.93
N ILE A 631 20.06 -2.46 -14.96
CA ILE A 631 19.72 -3.25 -13.75
C ILE A 631 21.02 -3.67 -13.07
N LYS A 632 21.14 -3.36 -11.77
CA LYS A 632 22.28 -3.73 -10.93
C LYS A 632 21.97 -5.01 -10.18
N ILE A 633 22.94 -5.92 -10.14
CA ILE A 633 22.86 -7.19 -9.43
C ILE A 633 24.13 -7.43 -8.61
N PRO A 634 24.06 -8.13 -7.47
CA PRO A 634 25.25 -8.55 -6.75
C PRO A 634 26.03 -9.60 -7.55
N LEU A 635 27.36 -9.48 -7.55
CA LEU A 635 28.25 -10.43 -8.22
C LEU A 635 29.21 -11.07 -7.20
N PRO A 636 28.74 -12.10 -6.45
CA PRO A 636 29.60 -12.87 -5.57
C PRO A 636 30.59 -13.75 -6.37
N PRO A 637 31.65 -14.29 -5.72
CA PRO A 637 32.52 -15.30 -6.32
C PRO A 637 31.74 -16.50 -6.86
N LYS A 638 32.26 -17.14 -7.91
CA LYS A 638 31.54 -18.21 -8.62
C LYS A 638 31.19 -19.38 -7.70
N GLU A 639 32.05 -19.69 -6.74
CA GLU A 639 31.83 -20.73 -5.74
C GLU A 639 30.60 -20.45 -4.87
N ILE A 640 30.35 -19.18 -4.53
CA ILE A 640 29.16 -18.77 -3.78
C ILE A 640 27.91 -18.83 -4.67
N GLN A 641 28.03 -18.44 -5.94
CA GLN A 641 26.94 -18.62 -6.91
C GLN A 641 26.54 -20.09 -7.03
N GLU A 642 27.51 -21.00 -7.09
CA GLU A 642 27.29 -22.45 -7.12
C GLU A 642 26.58 -22.94 -5.84
N GLN A 643 26.97 -22.45 -4.66
CA GLN A 643 26.30 -22.78 -3.40
C GLN A 643 24.85 -22.31 -3.36
N ILE A 644 24.58 -21.07 -3.79
CA ILE A 644 23.22 -20.53 -3.90
C ILE A 644 22.38 -21.40 -4.82
N VAL A 645 22.92 -21.72 -6.00
CA VAL A 645 22.21 -22.53 -7.00
C VAL A 645 21.91 -23.92 -6.45
N GLN A 646 22.88 -24.59 -5.83
CA GLN A 646 22.69 -25.92 -5.24
C GLN A 646 21.62 -25.95 -4.15
N GLU A 647 21.62 -24.97 -3.22
CA GLU A 647 20.61 -24.92 -2.16
C GLU A 647 19.20 -24.63 -2.71
N ILE A 648 19.08 -23.76 -3.72
CA ILE A 648 17.78 -23.47 -4.34
C ILE A 648 17.28 -24.63 -5.21
N GLU A 649 18.16 -25.33 -5.92
CA GLU A 649 17.80 -26.50 -6.74
C GLU A 649 17.21 -27.65 -5.91
N VAL A 650 17.64 -27.81 -4.65
CA VAL A 650 17.02 -28.75 -3.71
C VAL A 650 15.56 -28.36 -3.46
N LEU A 651 15.29 -27.08 -3.18
CA LEU A 651 13.92 -26.59 -2.96
C LEU A 651 13.06 -26.72 -4.22
N GLU A 652 13.63 -26.53 -5.40
CA GLU A 652 12.93 -26.71 -6.68
C GLU A 652 12.56 -28.16 -6.93
N THR A 653 13.46 -29.09 -6.58
CA THR A 653 13.18 -30.52 -6.66
C THR A 653 12.06 -30.89 -5.68
N THR A 654 12.13 -30.42 -4.43
CA THR A 654 11.08 -30.62 -3.43
C THR A 654 9.74 -30.06 -3.91
N GLU A 655 9.71 -28.84 -4.45
CA GLU A 655 8.48 -28.24 -4.97
C GLU A 655 7.83 -29.11 -6.05
N GLN A 656 8.64 -29.63 -6.98
CA GLN A 656 8.16 -30.49 -8.05
C GLN A 656 7.64 -31.84 -7.52
N GLU A 657 8.34 -32.46 -6.57
CA GLU A 657 7.90 -33.70 -5.92
C GLU A 657 6.57 -33.52 -5.18
N LEU A 658 6.43 -32.43 -4.42
CA LEU A 658 5.18 -32.10 -3.72
C LEU A 658 4.02 -31.90 -4.71
N ARG A 659 4.26 -31.21 -5.83
CA ARG A 659 3.24 -31.02 -6.89
C ARG A 659 2.82 -32.35 -7.52
N ASN A 660 3.78 -33.23 -7.81
CA ASN A 660 3.48 -34.56 -8.35
C ASN A 660 2.68 -35.40 -7.35
N ASN A 661 3.02 -35.36 -6.06
CA ASN A 661 2.28 -36.06 -5.01
C ASN A 661 0.85 -35.54 -4.88
N ILE A 662 0.63 -34.22 -5.00
CA ILE A 662 -0.71 -33.64 -5.02
C ILE A 662 -1.52 -34.18 -6.21
N GLU A 663 -0.94 -34.20 -7.41
CA GLU A 663 -1.61 -34.71 -8.62
C GLU A 663 -1.96 -36.21 -8.50
N GLU A 664 -1.06 -37.01 -7.93
CA GLU A 664 -1.30 -38.43 -7.65
C GLU A 664 -2.45 -38.62 -6.64
N LEU A 665 -2.43 -37.89 -5.52
CA LEU A 665 -3.50 -37.95 -4.51
C LEU A 665 -4.85 -37.52 -5.08
N GLN A 666 -4.88 -36.45 -5.88
CA GLN A 666 -6.10 -36.00 -6.56
C GLN A 666 -6.64 -37.06 -7.53
N THR A 667 -5.74 -37.72 -8.27
CA THR A 667 -6.10 -38.83 -9.17
C THR A 667 -6.68 -40.01 -8.38
N ASN A 668 -6.03 -40.40 -7.28
CA ASN A 668 -6.50 -41.48 -6.41
C ASN A 668 -7.88 -41.20 -5.80
N ILE A 669 -8.11 -39.97 -5.32
CA ILE A 669 -9.42 -39.54 -4.84
C ILE A 669 -10.48 -39.69 -5.95
N GLN A 670 -10.16 -39.22 -7.16
CA GLN A 670 -11.09 -39.31 -8.29
C GLN A 670 -11.39 -40.76 -8.67
N GLU A 671 -10.39 -41.65 -8.63
CA GLU A 671 -10.56 -43.08 -8.87
C GLU A 671 -11.44 -43.76 -7.82
N ILE A 672 -11.23 -43.47 -6.52
CA ILE A 672 -12.05 -44.00 -5.43
C ILE A 672 -13.52 -43.60 -5.60
N LEU A 673 -13.78 -42.32 -5.89
CA LEU A 673 -15.14 -41.82 -6.08
C LEU A 673 -15.80 -42.39 -7.34
N ASN A 674 -15.04 -42.48 -8.44
CA ASN A 674 -15.53 -43.06 -9.69
C ASN A 674 -15.84 -44.56 -9.52
N HIS A 675 -14.98 -45.30 -8.83
CA HIS A 675 -15.21 -46.71 -8.52
C HIS A 675 -16.49 -46.86 -7.69
N SER A 676 -16.61 -46.11 -6.59
CA SER A 676 -17.81 -46.09 -5.74
C SER A 676 -19.07 -45.78 -6.56
N PHE A 677 -19.03 -44.76 -7.42
CA PHE A 677 -20.15 -44.40 -8.28
C PHE A 677 -20.50 -45.48 -9.31
N ASN A 678 -19.52 -46.20 -9.84
CA ASN A 678 -19.75 -47.22 -10.85
C ASN A 678 -20.23 -48.56 -10.27
N THR A 679 -19.83 -48.91 -9.04
CA THR A 679 -20.14 -50.21 -8.42
C THR A 679 -21.31 -50.18 -7.44
N ALA A 680 -21.58 -49.04 -6.79
CA ALA A 680 -22.64 -48.93 -5.79
C ALA A 680 -24.03 -48.72 -6.43
N PRO A 681 -25.12 -49.08 -5.73
CA PRO A 681 -26.47 -48.68 -6.12
C PRO A 681 -26.59 -47.16 -6.27
N LYS A 682 -27.19 -46.70 -7.36
CA LYS A 682 -27.45 -45.29 -7.62
C LYS A 682 -28.88 -44.96 -7.22
N ILE A 683 -29.03 -43.98 -6.33
CA ILE A 683 -30.35 -43.47 -5.94
C ILE A 683 -30.45 -42.00 -6.30
N LYS A 684 -31.68 -41.49 -6.41
CA LYS A 684 -31.91 -40.06 -6.59
C LYS A 684 -31.55 -39.34 -5.28
N LEU A 685 -31.01 -38.13 -5.37
CA LEU A 685 -30.70 -37.31 -4.19
C LEU A 685 -31.93 -37.10 -3.30
N SER A 686 -33.12 -36.98 -3.90
CA SER A 686 -34.40 -36.92 -3.16
C SER A 686 -34.78 -38.19 -2.38
N GLN A 687 -34.15 -39.33 -2.66
CA GLN A 687 -34.28 -40.56 -1.87
C GLN A 687 -33.20 -40.63 -0.77
N ALA A 688 -32.02 -40.06 -1.03
CA ALA A 688 -30.87 -40.04 -0.15
C ALA A 688 -30.98 -38.98 0.97
N ALA A 689 -31.69 -37.88 0.71
CA ALA A 689 -31.78 -36.73 1.59
C ALA A 689 -33.11 -35.99 1.43
N SER A 690 -33.53 -35.27 2.48
CA SER A 690 -34.60 -34.28 2.34
C SER A 690 -34.01 -32.95 1.87
N LEU A 691 -34.59 -32.36 0.83
CA LEU A 691 -34.16 -31.08 0.27
C LEU A 691 -35.17 -30.00 0.59
N GLU A 692 -34.72 -28.92 1.21
CA GLU A 692 -35.55 -27.75 1.50
C GLU A 692 -34.83 -26.47 1.11
N ARG A 693 -35.56 -25.58 0.42
CA ARG A 693 -35.03 -24.28 0.01
C ARG A 693 -35.00 -23.35 1.23
N GLY A 694 -33.96 -22.53 1.34
CA GLY A 694 -33.91 -21.44 2.29
C GLY A 694 -35.09 -20.47 2.14
N ARG A 695 -35.29 -19.63 3.15
CA ARG A 695 -36.44 -18.72 3.19
C ARG A 695 -35.97 -17.31 3.44
N PHE A 696 -36.40 -16.41 2.56
CA PHE A 696 -36.37 -14.98 2.84
C PHE A 696 -37.48 -14.29 2.06
N SER A 697 -38.62 -13.99 2.70
CA SER A 697 -39.82 -13.51 2.01
C SER A 697 -39.87 -11.99 1.84
N HIS A 698 -39.14 -11.22 2.66
CA HIS A 698 -39.17 -9.76 2.59
C HIS A 698 -38.45 -9.21 1.34
N ARG A 699 -38.98 -8.12 0.78
CA ARG A 699 -38.40 -7.38 -0.35
C ARG A 699 -38.50 -5.88 -0.04
N PRO A 700 -37.41 -5.10 -0.14
CA PRO A 700 -36.06 -5.49 -0.57
C PRO A 700 -35.35 -6.39 0.45
N ARG A 701 -34.43 -7.25 0.00
CA ARG A 701 -33.84 -8.27 0.90
C ARG A 701 -32.96 -7.68 2.00
N ASN A 702 -32.39 -6.50 1.77
CA ASN A 702 -31.43 -5.82 2.64
C ASN A 702 -32.09 -4.78 3.57
N ALA A 703 -33.37 -4.92 3.90
CA ALA A 703 -34.07 -3.97 4.76
C ALA A 703 -33.42 -3.95 6.18
N PRO A 704 -32.83 -2.82 6.63
CA PRO A 704 -31.96 -2.80 7.82
C PRO A 704 -32.62 -3.30 9.11
N HIS A 705 -33.91 -3.01 9.30
CA HIS A 705 -34.69 -3.41 10.47
C HIS A 705 -34.77 -4.92 10.71
N LEU A 706 -34.39 -5.77 9.74
CA LEU A 706 -34.36 -7.22 9.85
C LEU A 706 -33.04 -7.77 10.41
N TYR A 707 -32.00 -6.94 10.44
CA TYR A 707 -30.60 -7.34 10.72
C TYR A 707 -30.01 -6.63 11.95
N GLN A 708 -30.52 -5.45 12.29
CA GLN A 708 -30.05 -4.66 13.44
C GLN A 708 -30.16 -5.47 14.74
N ASP A 709 -29.08 -5.52 15.52
CA ASP A 709 -28.94 -6.29 16.76
C ASP A 709 -29.28 -7.78 16.61
N GLY A 710 -29.03 -8.34 15.43
CA GLY A 710 -29.36 -9.72 15.10
C GLY A 710 -28.52 -10.73 15.87
N THR A 711 -29.18 -11.77 16.39
CA THR A 711 -28.56 -12.88 17.12
C THR A 711 -28.62 -14.20 16.36
N TYR A 712 -29.45 -14.29 15.30
CA TYR A 712 -29.63 -15.51 14.50
C TYR A 712 -28.65 -15.50 13.31
N PRO A 713 -27.68 -16.42 13.21
CA PRO A 713 -26.76 -16.47 12.08
C PRO A 713 -27.48 -16.52 10.73
N PHE A 714 -27.03 -15.75 9.74
CA PHE A 714 -27.61 -15.70 8.41
C PHE A 714 -26.57 -15.91 7.33
N ILE A 715 -26.50 -17.14 6.82
CA ILE A 715 -25.48 -17.61 5.89
C ILE A 715 -25.83 -17.15 4.47
N GLN A 716 -24.89 -16.46 3.81
CA GLN A 716 -24.99 -16.03 2.42
C GLN A 716 -24.33 -17.03 1.44
N THR A 717 -24.63 -16.87 0.15
CA THR A 717 -24.00 -17.69 -0.90
C THR A 717 -22.48 -17.53 -0.99
N GLY A 718 -21.95 -16.38 -0.56
CA GLY A 718 -20.50 -16.14 -0.47
C GLY A 718 -19.86 -16.90 0.70
N ASP A 719 -20.56 -17.02 1.82
CA ASP A 719 -20.06 -17.73 3.01
C ASP A 719 -19.89 -19.23 2.73
N VAL A 720 -20.84 -19.83 1.99
CA VAL A 720 -20.75 -21.23 1.54
C VAL A 720 -19.59 -21.43 0.56
N ALA A 721 -19.38 -20.50 -0.36
CA ALA A 721 -18.35 -20.63 -1.40
C ALA A 721 -16.91 -20.52 -0.87
N LYS A 722 -16.72 -19.94 0.32
CA LYS A 722 -15.40 -19.77 0.96
C LYS A 722 -14.92 -21.01 1.72
N VAL A 723 -15.79 -22.01 1.93
CA VAL A 723 -15.52 -23.15 2.80
C VAL A 723 -15.61 -24.46 2.01
N LYS A 724 -14.80 -25.42 2.44
CA LYS A 724 -14.72 -26.78 1.89
C LYS A 724 -15.04 -27.76 3.03
N GLY A 725 -16.21 -28.38 3.02
CA GLY A 725 -16.66 -29.26 4.10
C GLY A 725 -17.30 -28.49 5.27
N ARG A 726 -16.75 -28.61 6.49
CA ARG A 726 -17.29 -28.02 7.74
C ARG A 726 -16.69 -26.61 8.01
N ASN A 727 -17.24 -25.89 9.00
CA ASN A 727 -16.79 -24.57 9.52
C ASN A 727 -17.19 -23.34 8.70
N ILE A 728 -18.48 -23.24 8.35
CA ILE A 728 -19.02 -22.02 7.73
C ILE A 728 -18.91 -20.85 8.71
N ILE A 729 -18.31 -19.75 8.29
CA ILE A 729 -18.33 -18.47 9.03
C ILE A 729 -19.39 -17.57 8.38
N TYR A 730 -20.41 -17.18 9.15
CA TYR A 730 -21.47 -16.29 8.66
C TYR A 730 -20.98 -14.85 8.66
N SER A 731 -21.36 -14.07 7.64
CA SER A 731 -21.05 -12.64 7.56
C SER A 731 -22.14 -11.73 8.12
N GLN A 732 -23.30 -12.29 8.48
CA GLN A 732 -24.51 -11.52 8.82
C GLN A 732 -25.38 -12.25 9.84
N THR A 733 -26.19 -11.50 10.59
CA THR A 733 -27.19 -12.04 11.53
C THR A 733 -28.56 -11.41 11.29
N LEU A 734 -29.63 -12.14 11.62
CA LEU A 734 -31.02 -11.67 11.65
C LEU A 734 -31.45 -11.43 13.10
N ASN A 735 -32.35 -10.47 13.28
CA ASN A 735 -33.07 -10.28 14.55
C ASN A 735 -34.44 -10.99 14.52
N GLU A 736 -35.27 -10.77 15.54
CA GLU A 736 -36.60 -11.38 15.64
C GLU A 736 -37.53 -11.06 14.44
N GLU A 737 -37.50 -9.83 13.92
CA GLU A 737 -38.27 -9.45 12.72
C GLU A 737 -37.70 -10.13 11.46
N GLY A 738 -36.37 -10.20 11.36
CA GLY A 738 -35.67 -10.95 10.32
C GLY A 738 -36.01 -12.44 10.33
N LEU A 739 -36.14 -13.03 11.51
CA LEU A 739 -36.52 -14.44 11.68
C LEU A 739 -37.95 -14.70 11.18
N LYS A 740 -38.91 -13.77 11.39
CA LYS A 740 -40.30 -13.92 10.90
C LYS A 740 -40.39 -14.07 9.38
N VAL A 741 -39.46 -13.48 8.64
CA VAL A 741 -39.41 -13.55 7.17
C VAL A 741 -38.45 -14.61 6.66
N SER A 742 -37.77 -15.31 7.57
CA SER A 742 -36.76 -16.34 7.33
C SER A 742 -37.17 -17.67 7.97
N LYS A 743 -36.22 -18.61 8.08
CA LYS A 743 -36.38 -19.90 8.76
C LYS A 743 -35.02 -20.36 9.30
N ILE A 744 -35.02 -20.86 10.53
CA ILE A 744 -33.85 -21.54 11.13
C ILE A 744 -33.77 -22.98 10.62
N PHE A 745 -32.57 -23.37 10.25
CA PHE A 745 -32.19 -24.73 9.91
C PHE A 745 -31.21 -25.26 10.94
N GLU A 746 -31.36 -26.53 11.28
CA GLU A 746 -30.54 -27.20 12.29
C GLU A 746 -29.18 -27.64 11.74
N PRO A 747 -28.16 -27.80 12.61
CA PRO A 747 -26.86 -28.35 12.23
C PRO A 747 -26.95 -29.76 11.64
N GLU A 748 -25.82 -30.25 11.13
CA GLU A 748 -25.70 -31.50 10.37
C GLU A 748 -26.59 -31.48 9.11
N THR A 749 -26.51 -30.35 8.39
CA THR A 749 -27.23 -30.11 7.14
C THR A 749 -26.25 -29.62 6.07
N ILE A 750 -26.26 -30.23 4.89
CA ILE A 750 -25.45 -29.77 3.75
C ILE A 750 -26.16 -28.57 3.12
N LEU A 751 -25.44 -27.49 2.89
CA LEU A 751 -25.90 -26.33 2.14
C LEU A 751 -25.35 -26.43 0.72
N ILE A 752 -26.20 -26.20 -0.28
CA ILE A 752 -25.78 -26.04 -1.67
C ILE A 752 -26.31 -24.72 -2.25
N THR A 753 -25.43 -23.94 -2.85
CA THR A 753 -25.78 -22.67 -3.51
C THR A 753 -26.40 -22.92 -4.87
N ILE A 754 -27.50 -22.21 -5.17
CA ILE A 754 -28.22 -22.37 -6.44
C ILE A 754 -28.18 -21.13 -7.34
N ALA A 755 -27.51 -20.05 -6.89
CA ALA A 755 -27.28 -18.81 -7.63
C ALA A 755 -25.95 -18.14 -7.17
N ALA A 756 -25.41 -17.23 -8.00
CA ALA A 756 -24.11 -16.54 -7.87
C ALA A 756 -22.88 -17.48 -7.91
N ASN A 757 -22.81 -18.45 -7.00
CA ASN A 757 -21.72 -19.44 -6.88
C ASN A 757 -22.28 -20.86 -7.06
N ILE A 758 -22.88 -21.18 -8.20
CA ILE A 758 -23.68 -22.41 -8.36
C ILE A 758 -22.89 -23.66 -7.98
N GLY A 759 -23.50 -24.51 -7.15
CA GLY A 759 -22.97 -25.83 -6.81
C GLY A 759 -21.90 -25.85 -5.72
N SER A 760 -21.56 -24.72 -5.09
CA SER A 760 -20.73 -24.71 -3.89
C SER A 760 -21.48 -25.39 -2.73
N THR A 761 -20.76 -26.23 -1.98
CA THR A 761 -21.31 -26.98 -0.85
C THR A 761 -20.53 -26.75 0.44
N ALA A 762 -21.24 -26.82 1.57
CA ALA A 762 -20.64 -26.86 2.90
C ALA A 762 -21.60 -27.50 3.92
N ILE A 763 -21.08 -27.96 5.06
CA ILE A 763 -21.85 -28.54 6.15
C ILE A 763 -22.10 -27.49 7.23
N LEU A 764 -23.38 -27.30 7.56
CA LEU A 764 -23.82 -26.44 8.64
C LEU A 764 -23.58 -27.11 10.00
N THR A 765 -22.80 -26.47 10.88
CA THR A 765 -22.42 -27.01 12.20
C THR A 765 -23.11 -26.32 13.39
N TYR A 766 -23.92 -25.30 13.13
CA TYR A 766 -24.73 -24.58 14.12
C TYR A 766 -26.07 -24.17 13.49
N SER A 767 -27.10 -23.92 14.30
CA SER A 767 -28.39 -23.52 13.76
C SER A 767 -28.30 -22.13 13.09
N ALA A 768 -28.78 -22.02 11.85
CA ALA A 768 -28.67 -20.79 11.07
C ALA A 768 -29.83 -20.61 10.10
N CYS A 769 -30.05 -19.36 9.70
CA CYS A 769 -30.93 -18.99 8.61
C CYS A 769 -30.13 -18.85 7.31
N PHE A 770 -30.78 -18.98 6.15
CA PHE A 770 -30.18 -18.65 4.85
C PHE A 770 -31.25 -18.33 3.79
N PRO A 771 -30.91 -17.51 2.77
CA PRO A 771 -31.85 -17.08 1.76
C PRO A 771 -32.29 -18.23 0.84
N ASP A 772 -33.33 -17.96 0.06
CA ASP A 772 -33.86 -18.87 -0.98
C ASP A 772 -32.87 -19.13 -2.14
N SER A 773 -31.69 -18.52 -2.15
CA SER A 773 -30.58 -18.86 -3.07
C SER A 773 -29.69 -20.00 -2.56
N ILE A 774 -30.01 -20.58 -1.41
CA ILE A 774 -29.35 -21.75 -0.83
C ILE A 774 -30.41 -22.84 -0.60
N VAL A 775 -30.03 -24.09 -0.84
CA VAL A 775 -30.83 -25.28 -0.56
C VAL A 775 -30.15 -26.08 0.53
N SER A 776 -30.90 -26.46 1.55
CA SER A 776 -30.49 -27.49 2.51
C SER A 776 -30.72 -28.88 1.94
N ILE A 777 -29.78 -29.76 2.23
CA ILE A 777 -29.80 -31.19 1.94
C ILE A 777 -29.49 -31.89 3.26
N LYS A 778 -30.51 -32.45 3.90
CA LYS A 778 -30.37 -33.20 5.14
C LYS A 778 -30.36 -34.70 4.82
N PRO A 779 -29.21 -35.39 4.93
CA PRO A 779 -29.11 -36.82 4.60
C PRO A 779 -30.03 -37.66 5.49
N ASN A 780 -30.53 -38.77 4.96
CA ASN A 780 -31.25 -39.78 5.76
C ASN A 780 -30.25 -40.71 6.49
N GLU A 781 -30.75 -41.66 7.26
CA GLU A 781 -29.89 -42.57 8.05
C GLU A 781 -28.96 -43.46 7.22
N GLN A 782 -29.27 -43.67 5.94
CA GLN A 782 -28.49 -44.49 5.01
C GLN A 782 -27.27 -43.73 4.46
N MET A 783 -27.21 -42.41 4.60
CA MET A 783 -26.16 -41.58 4.03
C MET A 783 -25.27 -40.97 5.12
N ASN A 784 -23.97 -41.15 5.00
CA ASN A 784 -22.99 -40.36 5.73
C ASN A 784 -22.96 -38.93 5.15
N ILE A 785 -23.03 -37.93 6.03
CA ILE A 785 -23.12 -36.52 5.64
C ILE A 785 -21.85 -36.01 4.96
N ASP A 786 -20.68 -36.36 5.47
CA ASP A 786 -19.40 -35.94 4.93
C ASP A 786 -19.14 -36.61 3.57
N TYR A 787 -19.52 -37.90 3.41
CA TYR A 787 -19.47 -38.60 2.13
C TYR A 787 -20.38 -37.93 1.08
N LEU A 788 -21.64 -37.65 1.45
CA LEU A 788 -22.59 -37.04 0.53
C LEU A 788 -22.20 -35.61 0.17
N GLU A 789 -21.70 -34.82 1.13
CA GLU A 789 -21.21 -33.48 0.85
C GLU A 789 -20.02 -33.51 -0.11
N TYR A 790 -19.02 -34.35 0.17
CA TYR A 790 -17.84 -34.47 -0.66
C TYR A 790 -18.22 -34.87 -2.09
N TYR A 791 -19.11 -35.86 -2.23
CA TYR A 791 -19.64 -36.26 -3.53
C TYR A 791 -20.31 -35.08 -4.25
N LEU A 792 -21.22 -34.36 -3.61
CA LEU A 792 -21.92 -33.22 -4.23
C LEU A 792 -20.95 -32.11 -4.63
N ARG A 793 -19.90 -31.87 -3.85
CA ARG A 793 -18.86 -30.90 -4.15
C ARG A 793 -18.14 -31.21 -5.47
N THR A 794 -17.86 -32.48 -5.74
CA THR A 794 -17.26 -32.90 -7.02
C THR A 794 -18.16 -32.67 -8.23
N GLN A 795 -19.48 -32.53 -8.02
CA GLN A 795 -20.45 -32.30 -9.10
C GLN A 795 -20.64 -30.83 -9.45
N GLN A 796 -19.90 -29.90 -8.82
CA GLN A 796 -20.08 -28.46 -9.00
C GLN A 796 -20.00 -28.04 -10.48
N GLN A 797 -18.98 -28.50 -11.22
CA GLN A 797 -18.80 -28.15 -12.63
C GLN A 797 -19.97 -28.66 -13.49
N TYR A 798 -20.37 -29.92 -13.29
CA TYR A 798 -21.53 -30.50 -13.96
C TYR A 798 -22.81 -29.70 -13.69
N LEU A 799 -23.06 -29.31 -12.43
CA LEU A 799 -24.22 -28.50 -12.06
C LEU A 799 -24.19 -27.10 -12.69
N ASN A 800 -23.02 -26.51 -12.88
CA ASN A 800 -22.84 -25.20 -13.52
C ASN A 800 -23.05 -25.26 -15.05
N ASP A 801 -22.72 -26.39 -15.67
CA ASP A 801 -22.87 -26.61 -17.12
C ASP A 801 -24.33 -26.87 -17.52
N ILE A 802 -25.09 -27.59 -16.69
CA ILE A 802 -26.51 -27.86 -16.92
C ILE A 802 -27.43 -26.72 -16.46
N ALA A 803 -26.90 -25.68 -15.81
CA ALA A 803 -27.68 -24.55 -15.34
C ALA A 803 -28.30 -23.77 -16.53
N PRO A 804 -29.64 -23.57 -16.58
CA PRO A 804 -30.29 -22.86 -17.68
C PRO A 804 -29.72 -21.46 -17.95
N GLN A 805 -29.37 -21.18 -19.22
CA GLN A 805 -28.83 -19.90 -19.67
C GLN A 805 -29.92 -18.82 -19.86
N LYS A 806 -30.65 -18.46 -18.80
CA LYS A 806 -31.36 -17.16 -18.76
C LYS A 806 -30.40 -16.06 -18.27
N ALA A 807 -30.84 -14.80 -18.26
CA ALA A 807 -30.02 -13.62 -17.95
C ALA A 807 -29.13 -13.71 -16.68
N GLN A 808 -29.42 -14.64 -15.77
CA GLN A 808 -28.53 -15.10 -14.72
C GLN A 808 -28.61 -16.63 -14.62
N LYS A 809 -27.48 -17.36 -14.65
CA LYS A 809 -27.45 -18.81 -14.43
C LYS A 809 -27.99 -19.14 -13.03
N ASN A 810 -28.83 -20.15 -12.93
CA ASN A 810 -29.31 -20.69 -11.64
C ASN A 810 -29.65 -22.19 -11.76
N ILE A 811 -29.66 -22.91 -10.63
CA ILE A 811 -30.24 -24.27 -10.56
C ILE A 811 -31.44 -24.28 -9.61
N ASN A 812 -32.22 -25.36 -9.58
CA ASN A 812 -33.42 -25.45 -8.76
C ASN A 812 -33.61 -26.87 -8.19
N LEU A 813 -34.65 -27.06 -7.37
CA LEU A 813 -34.97 -28.37 -6.79
C LEU A 813 -35.35 -29.42 -7.83
N GLU A 814 -35.82 -29.03 -9.02
CA GLU A 814 -36.15 -29.97 -10.10
C GLU A 814 -34.89 -30.56 -10.74
N ILE A 815 -33.76 -29.83 -10.70
CA ILE A 815 -32.44 -30.31 -11.12
C ILE A 815 -31.79 -31.14 -10.01
N LEU A 816 -31.87 -30.68 -8.75
CA LEU A 816 -31.21 -31.35 -7.63
C LEU A 816 -31.89 -32.68 -7.23
N ARG A 817 -33.22 -32.73 -7.16
CA ARG A 817 -33.95 -33.94 -6.71
C ARG A 817 -33.65 -35.20 -7.52
N PRO A 818 -33.55 -35.18 -8.86
CA PRO A 818 -33.23 -36.35 -9.66
C PRO A 818 -31.73 -36.64 -9.80
N LEU A 819 -30.84 -35.79 -9.28
CA LEU A 819 -29.39 -36.02 -9.33
C LEU A 819 -29.06 -37.40 -8.76
N LEU A 820 -28.31 -38.20 -9.50
CA LEU A 820 -27.92 -39.54 -9.06
C LEU A 820 -26.71 -39.45 -8.13
N VAL A 821 -26.83 -40.10 -6.99
CA VAL A 821 -25.74 -40.24 -6.00
C VAL A 821 -25.49 -41.72 -5.75
N ALA A 822 -24.23 -42.06 -5.52
CA ALA A 822 -23.85 -43.40 -5.09
C ALA A 822 -24.31 -43.64 -3.64
N CYS A 823 -24.88 -44.81 -3.38
CA CYS A 823 -25.33 -45.22 -2.05
C CYS A 823 -24.77 -46.61 -1.71
N PRO A 824 -23.45 -46.75 -1.47
CA PRO A 824 -22.89 -47.98 -0.93
C PRO A 824 -23.33 -48.18 0.53
N GLU A 825 -23.07 -49.36 1.09
CA GLU A 825 -23.33 -49.62 2.52
C GLU A 825 -22.65 -48.58 3.42
N LYS A 826 -23.27 -48.24 4.55
CA LYS A 826 -22.81 -47.12 5.41
C LYS A 826 -21.35 -47.25 5.86
N ASN A 827 -20.93 -48.46 6.24
CA ASN A 827 -19.54 -48.74 6.61
C ASN A 827 -18.55 -48.45 5.45
N GLU A 828 -18.98 -48.67 4.22
CA GLU A 828 -18.17 -48.38 3.03
C GLU A 828 -18.13 -46.88 2.73
N GLN A 829 -19.24 -46.16 2.95
CA GLN A 829 -19.24 -44.69 2.90
C GLN A 829 -18.25 -44.10 3.91
N ASP A 830 -18.30 -44.58 5.17
CA ASP A 830 -17.41 -44.16 6.24
C ASP A 830 -15.94 -44.47 5.90
N ARG A 831 -15.66 -45.66 5.34
CA ARG A 831 -14.31 -46.03 4.87
C ARG A 831 -13.81 -45.08 3.79
N ILE A 832 -14.61 -44.85 2.74
CA ILE A 832 -14.25 -44.00 1.61
C ILE A 832 -13.98 -42.57 2.08
N ILE A 833 -14.89 -41.97 2.86
CA ILE A 833 -14.72 -40.58 3.26
C ILE A 833 -13.53 -40.39 4.20
N ASN A 834 -13.26 -41.33 5.11
CA ASN A 834 -12.07 -41.26 5.96
C ASN A 834 -10.78 -41.30 5.12
N GLU A 835 -10.72 -42.22 4.15
CA GLU A 835 -9.57 -42.33 3.22
C GLU A 835 -9.38 -41.05 2.40
N VAL A 836 -10.46 -40.48 1.86
CA VAL A 836 -10.42 -39.23 1.09
C VAL A 836 -10.02 -38.03 1.96
N LEU A 837 -10.57 -37.91 3.17
CA LEU A 837 -10.23 -36.80 4.08
C LEU A 837 -8.78 -36.88 4.55
N ASP A 838 -8.23 -38.09 4.74
CA ASP A 838 -6.81 -38.28 5.02
C ASP A 838 -5.95 -37.81 3.85
N MET A 839 -6.29 -38.18 2.61
CA MET A 839 -5.58 -37.72 1.40
C MET A 839 -5.66 -36.19 1.23
N GLU A 840 -6.82 -35.59 1.45
CA GLU A 840 -7.01 -34.13 1.44
C GLU A 840 -6.14 -33.41 2.47
N LYS A 841 -5.95 -34.01 3.65
CA LYS A 841 -5.04 -33.46 4.66
C LYS A 841 -3.59 -33.47 4.18
N TYR A 842 -3.14 -34.51 3.48
CA TYR A 842 -1.82 -34.53 2.85
C TYR A 842 -1.69 -33.46 1.76
N ILE A 843 -2.70 -33.30 0.90
CA ILE A 843 -2.74 -32.24 -0.12
C ILE A 843 -2.59 -30.87 0.54
N GLN A 844 -3.37 -30.57 1.58
CA GLN A 844 -3.29 -29.30 2.30
C GLN A 844 -1.91 -29.04 2.91
N ASN A 845 -1.28 -30.07 3.49
CA ASN A 845 0.07 -29.94 4.04
C ASN A 845 1.11 -29.66 2.95
N TYR A 846 1.02 -30.36 1.81
CA TYR A 846 1.91 -30.12 0.68
C TYR A 846 1.70 -28.73 0.05
N GLU A 847 0.46 -28.28 -0.07
CA GLU A 847 0.13 -26.91 -0.53
C GLU A 847 0.71 -25.85 0.41
N GLN A 848 0.62 -26.05 1.74
CA GLN A 848 1.23 -25.16 2.73
C GLN A 848 2.76 -25.15 2.62
N GLU A 849 3.39 -26.31 2.45
CA GLU A 849 4.83 -26.41 2.30
C GLU A 849 5.31 -25.67 1.03
N ILE A 850 4.63 -25.88 -0.11
CA ILE A 850 4.89 -25.15 -1.36
C ILE A 850 4.79 -23.63 -1.14
N GLN A 851 3.82 -23.14 -0.36
CA GLN A 851 3.67 -21.72 -0.07
C GLN A 851 4.85 -21.12 0.72
N THR A 852 5.64 -21.94 1.43
CA THR A 852 6.82 -21.50 2.21
C THR A 852 8.11 -21.47 1.40
N ILE A 853 8.17 -22.19 0.27
CA ILE A 853 9.38 -22.32 -0.56
C ILE A 853 9.90 -20.96 -1.07
N PRO A 854 9.06 -20.00 -1.52
CA PRO A 854 9.55 -18.67 -1.91
C PRO A 854 10.31 -17.94 -0.80
N GLN A 855 9.82 -17.98 0.45
CA GLN A 855 10.52 -17.35 1.58
C GLN A 855 11.83 -18.09 1.90
N GLN A 856 11.88 -19.40 1.74
CA GLN A 856 13.11 -20.18 1.92
C GLN A 856 14.17 -19.83 0.85
N LYS A 857 13.77 -19.72 -0.42
CA LYS A 857 14.66 -19.25 -1.50
C LYS A 857 15.21 -17.85 -1.21
N GLU A 858 14.36 -16.95 -0.73
CA GLU A 858 14.77 -15.60 -0.33
C GLU A 858 15.75 -15.62 0.85
N ALA A 859 15.51 -16.47 1.86
CA ALA A 859 16.41 -16.63 3.00
C ALA A 859 17.78 -17.18 2.59
N ILE A 860 17.84 -18.10 1.60
CA ILE A 860 19.11 -18.57 1.01
C ILE A 860 19.84 -17.39 0.36
N LEU A 861 19.15 -16.60 -0.47
CA LEU A 861 19.75 -15.43 -1.10
C LEU A 861 20.27 -14.42 -0.06
N GLN A 862 19.54 -14.17 1.04
CA GLN A 862 19.97 -13.28 2.13
C GLN A 862 21.13 -13.85 2.97
N LYS A 863 21.20 -15.17 3.13
CA LYS A 863 22.29 -15.85 3.83
C LYS A 863 23.62 -15.66 3.10
N TYR A 864 23.58 -15.71 1.77
CA TYR A 864 24.79 -15.66 0.96
C TYR A 864 25.13 -14.26 0.47
N LEU A 865 24.16 -13.48 -0.01
CA LEU A 865 24.37 -12.16 -0.61
C LEU A 865 24.44 -11.07 0.43
#